data_AF-A0A2E5ZSF6-F1
#
_entry.id   AF-A0A2E5ZSF6-F1
#
_cell.length_a   1.000
_cell.length_b   1.000
_cell.length_c   1.000
_cell.angle_alpha   90.00
_cell.angle_beta   90.00
_cell.angle_gamma   90.00
#
_symmetry.space_group_name_H-M   'P 1'
#
loop_
_entity.id
_entity.type
_entity.pdbx_description
1 polymer ?
#
loop_
_entity_poly.entity_id
_entity_poly.type
_entity_poly.pdbx_seq_one_letter_code
_entity_poly.pdbx_strand_id
1 'polypeptide(L)'
;MYREEILSYIEDQFMGPSYGKPHILKHNKDYLPYQHLITGMLFPQESDLSEEAIADQSSTASIVDTNEDPLSLSFTYLTASVGMSLHVPNDVKEILITTRACVYEKESENELPDDGKKEEFRWSRKDLPEENSVLEIKTQKVEIFNGKAEIDLRVFNSRGKKLLTVTLINNSKKESQSRLNQKDVLCRVSMECSLKDDNFLPYPKVFRSTADGEEEEQQILYKDEHIFGVGHACSVNWTFKENTKDCAKVSLDFIPKEITIGSKSELDEYNGSESINMEYLANPENTESLIKSLIKFVEPYQSWVDKTCLELKKFKQNTDNLDYFEIGDAHKKTFDRLINKLNYAVERIHDGINFISNDNNALKAFQFANKAVLMQMVHAVKYNQLIEENNLDYMKFQMDHEFVDDFQNINYFDLKSFFGKSYKPFNWRPFQLAYFLTTCKSVVLEDDENRNIVDLIWFATGGGKTEAYLFVSAFLIFYRKLIDKNHDQVEILMRYTLRLLTQDQFVRSSRLIAACEKIRRENVDILGNNEISLGLWIGGSSSPNKFVGSQYMQGSSEQYIELLKNDNPNSESPFSISMCPWCNTNLVPDKQSDEKCYGFKSSDMSFDLNCPSQSCEFHEKLPIQVVDQAIYQKPPTFLLATIDKFAQFAHVAESGKILNKDFGSSLSLIIQDELHLISGPLGTVTGALEAVFDVLLKDFGAKPKYIAATATIRGAKDQVERLYERDVNIFPPSGINHKDRFFSREDTKDPGRLYVGVMSQGHTAITTRVRIASALSQSIEEIPGDKEVVDGYHTLVIYHNSRNEKSKTKTLAVQDIPERIKQIASLNDDFSKENIPPRLFGENGIGELSSDVQHELFETRKRLELMKGQDDAIDIVSVTNIIQVGIDIPRLALMQVTGQPKTTSEFIQATSRVGRGKNKGLVVVNYLATNPRDRSHYEQFKGYISSVNRFVEPTSVTPAAEPCLRRVLPTCLLILAKHGLGLTQNVAADRFDASSNKAKVLIKLFKDRMINADRTEKANIEKLIDSYIDDWEKLSNGNKVLTYHAKHGLQSNQKALTRDFGDEKNEAEWEILTSMRHVDTEVGIKIE
;
A
#
# COMPACT_ATOMS: atom_id res chain seq x y z
N MET A 1 -15.55 4.38 -20.97
CA MET A 1 -16.86 4.98 -21.26
C MET A 1 -17.37 5.68 -20.01
N TYR A 2 -17.93 5.00 -19.00
CA TYR A 2 -18.45 5.67 -17.80
C TYR A 2 -17.50 6.68 -17.09
N ARG A 3 -16.26 6.28 -16.75
CA ARG A 3 -15.28 7.24 -16.16
C ARG A 3 -14.89 8.41 -17.08
N GLU A 4 -14.94 8.22 -18.39
CA GLU A 4 -14.63 9.29 -19.37
C GLU A 4 -15.78 10.30 -19.43
N GLU A 5 -17.03 9.83 -19.26
CA GLU A 5 -18.20 10.68 -19.12
C GLU A 5 -18.16 11.47 -17.80
N ILE A 6 -17.78 10.82 -16.69
CA ILE A 6 -17.53 11.52 -15.41
C ILE A 6 -16.45 12.58 -15.60
N LEU A 7 -15.38 12.27 -16.32
CA LEU A 7 -14.33 13.25 -16.58
C LEU A 7 -14.83 14.42 -17.42
N SER A 8 -15.55 14.16 -18.52
CA SER A 8 -16.15 15.23 -19.34
C SER A 8 -17.09 16.09 -18.51
N TYR A 9 -17.87 15.48 -17.62
CA TYR A 9 -18.74 16.18 -16.68
C TYR A 9 -17.96 17.11 -15.75
N ILE A 10 -16.86 16.63 -15.18
CA ILE A 10 -15.97 17.43 -14.33
C ILE A 10 -15.31 18.58 -15.12
N GLU A 11 -14.79 18.30 -16.31
CA GLU A 11 -14.17 19.31 -17.18
C GLU A 11 -15.18 20.44 -17.49
N ASP A 12 -16.43 20.09 -17.79
CA ASP A 12 -17.51 21.04 -18.05
C ASP A 12 -17.89 21.85 -16.80
N GLN A 13 -17.99 21.21 -15.63
CA GLN A 13 -18.30 21.89 -14.37
C GLN A 13 -17.16 22.84 -13.92
N PHE A 14 -15.90 22.47 -14.16
CA PHE A 14 -14.75 23.18 -13.59
C PHE A 14 -14.17 24.26 -14.52
N MET A 15 -14.28 24.09 -15.83
CA MET A 15 -13.78 25.04 -16.84
C MET A 15 -14.87 25.58 -17.78
N GLY A 16 -16.13 25.15 -17.64
CA GLY A 16 -17.21 25.40 -18.59
C GLY A 16 -17.19 24.41 -19.77
N PRO A 17 -18.14 24.47 -20.71
CA PRO A 17 -18.16 23.59 -21.88
C PRO A 17 -17.04 23.91 -22.88
N SER A 18 -16.78 23.02 -23.85
CA SER A 18 -15.81 23.23 -24.93
C SER A 18 -16.05 24.52 -25.74
N TYR A 19 -15.00 25.02 -26.41
CA TYR A 19 -15.10 26.15 -27.34
C TYR A 19 -16.19 25.92 -28.41
N GLY A 20 -16.91 26.98 -28.80
CA GLY A 20 -18.02 26.90 -29.76
C GLY A 20 -19.37 26.42 -29.20
N LYS A 21 -19.43 25.86 -27.98
CA LYS A 21 -20.69 25.59 -27.27
C LYS A 21 -21.08 26.79 -26.39
N PRO A 22 -22.33 27.30 -26.43
CA PRO A 22 -22.73 28.37 -25.54
C PRO A 22 -22.66 27.93 -24.08
N HIS A 23 -22.30 28.84 -23.18
CA HIS A 23 -22.38 28.63 -21.74
C HIS A 23 -23.09 29.81 -21.10
N ILE A 24 -24.22 29.51 -20.44
CA ILE A 24 -25.06 30.48 -19.78
C ILE A 24 -25.16 30.10 -18.31
N LEU A 25 -24.81 31.02 -17.42
CA LEU A 25 -24.95 30.85 -15.97
C LEU A 25 -26.05 31.79 -15.48
N LYS A 26 -27.14 31.22 -14.96
CA LYS A 26 -28.26 31.99 -14.37
C LYS A 26 -27.80 32.70 -13.09
N HIS A 27 -28.18 33.97 -12.94
CA HIS A 27 -27.77 34.76 -11.78
C HIS A 27 -28.54 34.34 -10.53
N ASN A 28 -27.83 33.80 -9.55
CA ASN A 28 -28.21 33.93 -8.15
C ASN A 28 -27.45 35.14 -7.60
N LYS A 29 -28.11 36.04 -6.85
CA LYS A 29 -27.68 37.43 -6.56
C LYS A 29 -26.25 37.59 -6.00
N ASP A 30 -25.64 36.52 -5.52
CA ASP A 30 -24.36 36.52 -4.80
C ASP A 30 -23.20 35.78 -5.51
N TYR A 31 -23.38 35.27 -6.75
CA TYR A 31 -22.36 34.42 -7.42
C TYR A 31 -21.94 34.90 -8.82
N LEU A 32 -20.63 35.06 -9.02
CA LEU A 32 -19.94 35.44 -10.27
C LEU A 32 -19.37 34.20 -11.00
N PRO A 33 -19.20 34.22 -12.34
CA PRO A 33 -18.67 33.07 -13.10
C PRO A 33 -17.31 32.54 -12.61
N TYR A 34 -16.35 33.40 -12.24
CA TYR A 34 -15.07 32.97 -11.66
C TYR A 34 -15.24 32.29 -10.29
N GLN A 35 -16.35 32.55 -9.61
CA GLN A 35 -16.73 31.82 -8.40
C GLN A 35 -17.43 30.50 -8.72
N HIS A 36 -17.81 30.19 -9.96
CA HIS A 36 -18.36 28.89 -10.35
C HIS A 36 -17.26 27.97 -10.89
N LEU A 37 -16.42 28.48 -11.78
CA LEU A 37 -15.26 27.79 -12.33
C LEU A 37 -14.19 27.54 -11.25
N ILE A 38 -13.42 26.47 -11.41
CA ILE A 38 -12.35 26.08 -10.49
C ILE A 38 -10.97 26.39 -11.06
N THR A 39 -10.77 26.20 -12.37
CA THR A 39 -9.46 26.29 -13.04
C THR A 39 -9.60 26.81 -14.48
N GLY A 40 -8.46 27.03 -15.15
CA GLY A 40 -8.41 27.55 -16.52
C GLY A 40 -8.66 29.07 -16.61
N MET A 41 -8.37 29.80 -15.55
CA MET A 41 -8.58 31.24 -15.43
C MET A 41 -7.25 32.00 -15.31
N LEU A 42 -7.19 33.19 -15.89
CA LEU A 42 -6.14 34.18 -15.62
C LEU A 42 -6.77 35.47 -15.12
N PHE A 43 -6.41 35.84 -13.90
CA PHE A 43 -6.90 37.05 -13.24
C PHE A 43 -6.11 38.29 -13.68
N PRO A 44 -6.70 39.49 -13.54
CA PRO A 44 -5.97 40.74 -13.70
C PRO A 44 -4.74 40.80 -12.77
N GLN A 45 -3.66 41.42 -13.24
CA GLN A 45 -2.47 41.69 -12.41
C GLN A 45 -2.84 42.58 -11.23
N GLU A 46 -2.01 42.51 -10.17
CA GLU A 46 -2.19 43.31 -8.93
C GLU A 46 -3.52 43.01 -8.20
N SER A 47 -4.08 41.80 -8.43
CA SER A 47 -5.28 41.34 -7.73
C SER A 47 -4.94 40.75 -6.36
N ASP A 48 -5.20 41.50 -5.30
CA ASP A 48 -5.09 41.01 -3.90
C ASP A 48 -6.41 40.44 -3.35
N LEU A 49 -6.26 39.57 -2.34
CA LEU A 49 -7.36 39.05 -1.50
C LEU A 49 -8.06 40.18 -0.73
N SER A 50 -9.34 39.99 -0.40
CA SER A 50 -10.00 40.76 0.66
C SER A 50 -9.51 40.27 2.03
N GLU A 51 -9.45 41.17 3.03
CA GLU A 51 -8.94 40.88 4.38
C GLU A 51 -9.61 39.66 5.06
N GLU A 52 -10.88 39.39 4.77
CA GLU A 52 -11.64 38.25 5.31
C GLU A 52 -11.14 36.87 4.83
N ALA A 53 -10.56 36.77 3.63
CA ALA A 53 -10.08 35.50 3.07
C ALA A 53 -8.66 35.13 3.56
N ILE A 54 -7.94 36.09 4.14
CA ILE A 54 -6.58 35.92 4.69
C ILE A 54 -6.64 35.31 6.10
N ALA A 55 -7.71 35.56 6.87
CA ALA A 55 -7.85 35.11 8.26
C ALA A 55 -7.96 33.59 8.45
N ASP A 56 -8.49 32.86 7.45
CA ASP A 56 -8.66 31.39 7.49
C ASP A 56 -7.38 30.61 7.12
N GLN A 57 -6.28 31.29 6.78
CA GLN A 57 -5.03 30.67 6.33
C GLN A 57 -3.90 30.88 7.34
N SER A 58 -3.45 29.79 7.97
CA SER A 58 -2.23 29.79 8.77
C SER A 58 -1.01 29.95 7.85
N SER A 59 -0.48 31.17 7.82
CA SER A 59 0.90 31.59 7.49
C SER A 59 1.62 30.90 6.32
N THR A 60 1.67 31.58 5.16
CA THR A 60 2.87 31.86 4.32
C THR A 60 2.44 32.32 2.91
N ALA A 61 1.70 33.42 2.78
CA ALA A 61 1.67 34.14 1.52
C ALA A 61 2.88 35.09 1.50
N SER A 62 3.97 34.68 0.85
CA SER A 62 5.08 35.60 0.60
C SER A 62 4.61 36.68 -0.37
N ILE A 63 4.69 37.95 0.04
CA ILE A 63 4.60 39.10 -0.87
C ILE A 63 5.82 38.99 -1.79
N VAL A 64 5.61 38.52 -3.02
CA VAL A 64 6.68 38.41 -4.01
C VAL A 64 6.83 39.77 -4.68
N ASP A 65 8.07 40.29 -4.72
CA ASP A 65 8.40 41.54 -5.41
C ASP A 65 8.15 41.34 -6.92
N THR A 66 7.13 42.01 -7.46
CA THR A 66 6.50 41.73 -8.76
C THR A 66 7.30 42.20 -9.98
N ASN A 67 8.51 42.73 -9.80
CA ASN A 67 9.09 43.64 -10.78
C ASN A 67 10.06 43.07 -11.85
N GLU A 68 10.42 41.77 -11.87
CA GLU A 68 11.35 41.29 -12.93
C GLU A 68 11.04 39.92 -13.59
N ASP A 69 10.21 39.03 -13.00
CA ASP A 69 9.93 37.71 -13.56
C ASP A 69 8.42 37.41 -13.70
N PRO A 70 7.86 37.25 -14.92
CA PRO A 70 6.47 36.82 -15.16
C PRO A 70 6.12 35.44 -14.60
N LEU A 71 7.12 34.60 -14.29
CA LEU A 71 6.87 33.37 -13.53
C LEU A 71 6.48 33.69 -12.09
N SER A 72 6.92 34.82 -11.52
CA SER A 72 6.54 35.26 -10.16
C SER A 72 5.02 35.45 -10.02
N LEU A 73 4.37 35.98 -11.07
CA LEU A 73 2.91 36.19 -11.18
C LEU A 73 2.11 34.89 -11.28
N SER A 74 2.78 33.77 -11.56
CA SER A 74 2.15 32.45 -11.57
C SER A 74 2.04 31.86 -10.15
N PHE A 75 2.77 32.42 -9.16
CA PHE A 75 2.75 32.00 -7.74
C PHE A 75 1.71 32.72 -6.89
N THR A 76 0.94 33.64 -7.47
CA THR A 76 -0.15 34.32 -6.77
C THR A 76 -1.39 33.43 -6.70
N TYR A 77 -2.15 33.56 -5.61
CA TYR A 77 -3.42 32.85 -5.40
C TYR A 77 -4.45 33.18 -6.50
N LEU A 78 -4.49 34.44 -6.94
CA LEU A 78 -5.16 34.89 -8.17
C LEU A 78 -4.12 34.94 -9.28
N THR A 79 -3.92 33.82 -9.96
CA THR A 79 -2.87 33.63 -10.96
C THR A 79 -3.11 34.52 -12.18
N ALA A 80 -2.15 35.38 -12.53
CA ALA A 80 -2.24 36.29 -13.68
C ALA A 80 -1.48 35.80 -14.92
N SER A 81 -0.62 34.79 -14.75
CA SER A 81 0.15 34.17 -15.84
C SER A 81 0.17 32.64 -15.75
N VAL A 82 0.30 31.99 -16.89
CA VAL A 82 0.47 30.53 -17.01
C VAL A 82 1.49 30.24 -18.10
N GLY A 83 2.28 29.18 -17.99
CA GLY A 83 3.30 28.89 -18.99
C GLY A 83 3.72 27.45 -19.08
N MET A 84 4.62 27.19 -20.03
CA MET A 84 5.29 25.90 -20.19
C MET A 84 6.76 26.08 -20.56
N SER A 85 7.62 25.19 -20.09
CA SER A 85 9.01 25.08 -20.52
C SER A 85 9.19 23.87 -21.43
N LEU A 86 9.88 24.08 -22.55
CA LEU A 86 10.05 23.15 -23.67
C LEU A 86 11.53 23.05 -24.04
N HIS A 87 11.93 21.92 -24.63
CA HIS A 87 13.29 21.71 -25.11
C HIS A 87 13.28 21.45 -26.62
N VAL A 88 14.11 22.18 -27.37
CA VAL A 88 14.15 22.09 -28.83
C VAL A 88 15.58 21.97 -29.37
N PRO A 89 15.76 21.39 -30.57
CA PRO A 89 17.03 21.39 -31.27
C PRO A 89 17.54 22.82 -31.57
N ASN A 90 18.84 22.96 -31.77
CA ASN A 90 19.48 24.29 -31.89
C ASN A 90 19.22 24.96 -33.26
N ASP A 91 19.01 24.13 -34.29
CA ASP A 91 18.73 24.48 -35.67
C ASP A 91 17.30 24.98 -35.90
N VAL A 92 16.37 24.70 -34.96
CA VAL A 92 15.01 25.27 -35.00
C VAL A 92 15.06 26.78 -34.80
N LYS A 93 14.39 27.50 -35.72
CA LYS A 93 14.33 28.97 -35.75
C LYS A 93 12.98 29.56 -35.36
N GLU A 94 11.89 28.82 -35.55
CA GLU A 94 10.54 29.32 -35.37
C GLU A 94 9.69 28.33 -34.56
N ILE A 95 8.72 28.86 -33.80
CA ILE A 95 7.72 28.10 -33.06
C ILE A 95 6.33 28.66 -33.39
N LEU A 96 5.37 27.77 -33.64
CA LEU A 96 3.96 28.14 -33.82
C LEU A 96 3.25 28.00 -32.47
N ILE A 97 2.62 29.09 -32.03
CA ILE A 97 1.86 29.15 -30.78
C ILE A 97 0.41 29.51 -31.11
N THR A 98 -0.51 28.61 -30.75
CA THR A 98 -1.96 28.81 -30.90
C THR A 98 -2.57 29.10 -29.53
N THR A 99 -3.27 30.22 -29.37
CA THR A 99 -3.90 30.61 -28.10
C THR A 99 -5.41 30.83 -28.23
N ARG A 100 -6.17 30.40 -27.23
CA ARG A 100 -7.62 30.67 -27.11
C ARG A 100 -7.97 31.07 -25.68
N ALA A 101 -8.98 31.93 -25.52
CA ALA A 101 -9.56 32.31 -24.23
C ALA A 101 -11.01 32.77 -24.43
N CYS A 102 -11.79 32.88 -23.35
CA CYS A 102 -13.12 33.47 -23.36
C CYS A 102 -13.32 34.43 -22.18
N VAL A 103 -14.34 35.30 -22.27
CA VAL A 103 -14.78 36.16 -21.17
C VAL A 103 -16.28 35.95 -20.92
N TYR A 104 -16.77 36.27 -19.71
CA TYR A 104 -18.20 36.25 -19.42
C TYR A 104 -18.75 37.68 -19.37
N GLU A 105 -19.87 37.89 -20.05
CA GLU A 105 -20.57 39.16 -20.08
C GLU A 105 -21.98 39.03 -19.52
N LYS A 106 -22.47 40.10 -18.91
CA LYS A 106 -23.82 40.16 -18.34
C LYS A 106 -24.82 40.48 -19.46
N GLU A 107 -25.78 39.59 -19.67
CA GLU A 107 -26.94 39.79 -20.57
C GLU A 107 -28.20 40.01 -19.72
N SER A 108 -29.04 40.98 -20.12
CA SER A 108 -30.40 41.15 -19.58
C SER A 108 -31.38 40.26 -20.35
N GLU A 109 -32.26 39.56 -19.63
CA GLU A 109 -33.43 38.93 -20.25
C GLU A 109 -34.55 39.96 -20.34
N ASN A 110 -34.93 40.32 -21.57
CA ASN A 110 -36.11 41.10 -22.00
C ASN A 110 -36.70 42.14 -21.02
N GLU A 111 -36.70 43.41 -21.43
CA GLU A 111 -37.60 44.44 -20.89
C GLU A 111 -39.06 43.99 -21.07
N LEU A 112 -39.66 43.39 -20.04
CA LEU A 112 -41.11 43.22 -19.97
C LEU A 112 -41.72 44.47 -19.34
N PRO A 113 -42.82 45.02 -19.90
CA PRO A 113 -43.46 46.19 -19.35
C PRO A 113 -44.16 45.85 -18.03
N ASP A 114 -43.73 46.53 -16.97
CA ASP A 114 -44.58 47.01 -15.87
C ASP A 114 -45.38 45.96 -15.09
N ASP A 115 -44.70 45.08 -14.34
CA ASP A 115 -45.31 44.43 -13.16
C ASP A 115 -44.27 43.82 -12.19
N GLY A 116 -43.56 44.67 -11.43
CA GLY A 116 -42.97 44.36 -10.11
C GLY A 116 -42.04 43.14 -9.91
N LYS A 117 -41.68 42.37 -10.94
CA LYS A 117 -40.77 41.21 -10.83
C LYS A 117 -39.32 41.65 -11.09
N LYS A 118 -38.41 41.17 -10.23
CA LYS A 118 -36.96 41.46 -10.28
C LYS A 118 -36.39 41.09 -11.64
N GLU A 119 -35.57 41.97 -12.23
CA GLU A 119 -34.76 41.67 -13.40
C GLU A 119 -33.90 40.42 -13.15
N GLU A 120 -34.13 39.37 -13.93
CA GLU A 120 -33.25 38.20 -13.98
C GLU A 120 -32.15 38.48 -15.00
N PHE A 121 -30.90 38.39 -14.55
CA PHE A 121 -29.72 38.53 -15.40
C PHE A 121 -29.07 37.17 -15.60
N ARG A 122 -28.31 37.03 -16.68
CA ARG A 122 -27.51 35.83 -16.93
C ARG A 122 -26.12 36.20 -17.39
N TRP A 123 -25.14 35.37 -17.05
CA TRP A 123 -23.79 35.47 -17.58
C TRP A 123 -23.68 34.62 -18.83
N SER A 124 -23.25 35.22 -19.93
CA SER A 124 -23.09 34.57 -21.23
C SER A 124 -21.63 34.58 -21.62
N ARG A 125 -21.10 33.42 -21.99
CA ARG A 125 -19.72 33.28 -22.45
C ARG A 125 -19.55 33.89 -23.85
N LYS A 126 -18.50 34.70 -24.03
CA LYS A 126 -18.04 35.21 -25.32
C LYS A 126 -16.61 34.69 -25.58
N ASP A 127 -16.48 33.85 -26.60
CA ASP A 127 -15.18 33.32 -27.02
C ASP A 127 -14.39 34.45 -27.73
N LEU A 128 -13.11 34.61 -27.37
CA LEU A 128 -12.22 35.55 -28.07
C LEU A 128 -11.72 34.90 -29.37
N PRO A 129 -11.33 35.69 -30.40
CA PRO A 129 -10.77 35.15 -31.64
C PRO A 129 -9.55 34.27 -31.35
N GLU A 130 -9.47 33.10 -32.01
CA GLU A 130 -8.28 32.25 -31.93
C GLU A 130 -7.09 32.97 -32.60
N GLU A 131 -5.96 33.00 -31.90
CA GLU A 131 -4.73 33.66 -32.35
C GLU A 131 -3.66 32.61 -32.67
N ASN A 132 -3.07 32.69 -33.87
CA ASN A 132 -2.01 31.79 -34.33
C ASN A 132 -0.73 32.61 -34.59
N SER A 133 0.20 32.58 -33.65
CA SER A 133 1.43 33.37 -33.67
C SER A 133 2.63 32.51 -34.08
N VAL A 134 3.27 32.82 -35.22
CA VAL A 134 4.56 32.23 -35.61
C VAL A 134 5.68 33.14 -35.10
N LEU A 135 6.42 32.68 -34.09
CA LEU A 135 7.44 33.47 -33.43
C LEU A 135 8.85 32.94 -33.73
N GLU A 136 9.78 33.85 -34.02
CA GLU A 136 11.21 33.54 -34.03
C GLU A 136 11.67 33.12 -32.62
N ILE A 137 12.51 32.08 -32.52
CA ILE A 137 13.05 31.61 -31.23
C ILE A 137 14.12 32.58 -30.72
N LYS A 138 13.64 33.67 -30.11
CA LYS A 138 14.40 34.69 -29.38
C LYS A 138 13.54 35.20 -28.23
N THR A 139 14.18 35.80 -27.22
CA THR A 139 13.43 36.40 -26.11
C THR A 139 12.61 37.60 -26.62
N GLN A 140 11.28 37.53 -26.55
CA GLN A 140 10.37 38.55 -27.05
C GLN A 140 8.97 38.45 -26.43
N LYS A 141 8.20 39.54 -26.51
CA LYS A 141 6.80 39.62 -26.10
C LYS A 141 5.90 39.99 -27.28
N VAL A 142 4.71 39.40 -27.34
CA VAL A 142 3.72 39.65 -28.40
C VAL A 142 2.32 39.80 -27.80
N GLU A 143 1.67 40.93 -28.06
CA GLU A 143 0.28 41.16 -27.65
C GLU A 143 -0.69 40.34 -28.51
N ILE A 144 -1.73 39.80 -27.87
CA ILE A 144 -2.79 39.00 -28.48
C ILE A 144 -4.17 39.42 -27.95
N PHE A 145 -5.24 38.96 -28.60
CA PHE A 145 -6.63 39.26 -28.21
C PHE A 145 -6.90 40.78 -28.09
N ASN A 146 -6.38 41.57 -29.02
CA ASN A 146 -6.44 43.04 -29.03
C ASN A 146 -5.86 43.69 -27.75
N GLY A 147 -4.71 43.20 -27.28
CA GLY A 147 -3.97 43.77 -26.12
C GLY A 147 -4.44 43.27 -24.77
N LYS A 148 -5.47 42.41 -24.70
CA LYS A 148 -5.96 41.82 -23.43
C LYS A 148 -4.97 40.84 -22.79
N ALA A 149 -4.11 40.22 -23.58
CA ALA A 149 -3.07 39.32 -23.09
C ALA A 149 -1.80 39.47 -23.91
N GLU A 150 -0.69 38.97 -23.37
CA GLU A 150 0.58 38.87 -24.10
C GLU A 150 1.20 37.48 -23.96
N ILE A 151 1.94 37.06 -24.99
CA ILE A 151 2.82 35.89 -24.97
C ILE A 151 4.24 36.38 -24.69
N ASP A 152 4.86 35.92 -23.60
CA ASP A 152 6.28 36.11 -23.28
C ASP A 152 7.06 34.81 -23.62
N LEU A 153 7.93 34.89 -24.63
CA LEU A 153 8.83 33.81 -25.02
C LEU A 153 10.22 34.12 -24.47
N ARG A 154 10.77 33.22 -23.63
CA ARG A 154 12.14 33.30 -23.10
C ARG A 154 12.98 32.14 -23.60
N VAL A 155 14.21 32.43 -24.02
CA VAL A 155 15.12 31.42 -24.61
C VAL A 155 16.41 31.32 -23.79
N PHE A 156 16.77 30.10 -23.39
CA PHE A 156 17.99 29.78 -22.67
C PHE A 156 18.80 28.73 -23.44
N ASN A 157 20.07 29.01 -23.71
CA ASN A 157 20.96 28.06 -24.37
C ASN A 157 21.60 27.11 -23.33
N SER A 158 21.49 25.80 -23.54
CA SER A 158 22.08 24.79 -22.67
C SER A 158 22.70 23.65 -23.49
N ARG A 159 24.01 23.42 -23.33
CA ARG A 159 24.77 22.32 -23.96
C ARG A 159 24.53 22.14 -25.47
N GLY A 160 24.45 23.24 -26.23
CA GLY A 160 24.22 23.20 -27.68
C GLY A 160 22.77 22.89 -28.09
N LYS A 161 21.80 23.06 -27.19
CA LYS A 161 20.35 22.99 -27.42
C LYS A 161 19.66 24.22 -26.80
N LYS A 162 18.37 24.43 -27.10
CA LYS A 162 17.60 25.59 -26.60
C LYS A 162 16.47 25.14 -25.68
N LEU A 163 16.40 25.74 -24.49
CA LEU A 163 15.26 25.67 -23.59
C LEU A 163 14.38 26.90 -23.80
N LEU A 164 13.11 26.68 -24.04
CA LEU A 164 12.11 27.73 -24.27
C LEU A 164 11.17 27.77 -23.07
N THR A 165 10.85 28.94 -22.56
CA THR A 165 9.71 29.12 -21.66
C THR A 165 8.72 30.04 -22.36
N VAL A 166 7.51 29.55 -22.59
CA VAL A 166 6.40 30.28 -23.21
C VAL A 166 5.36 30.55 -22.13
N THR A 167 5.10 31.83 -21.86
CA THR A 167 4.16 32.26 -20.82
C THR A 167 3.07 33.12 -21.43
N LEU A 168 1.82 32.86 -21.08
CA LEU A 168 0.66 33.67 -21.40
C LEU A 168 0.29 34.52 -20.17
N ILE A 169 0.18 35.83 -20.35
CA ILE A 169 -0.01 36.81 -19.27
C ILE A 169 -1.28 37.61 -19.55
N ASN A 170 -2.15 37.76 -18.54
CA ASN A 170 -3.28 38.69 -18.62
C ASN A 170 -2.78 40.13 -18.44
N ASN A 171 -3.06 41.02 -19.39
CA ASN A 171 -2.60 42.42 -19.35
C ASN A 171 -3.53 43.34 -18.56
N SER A 172 -4.75 42.90 -18.23
CA SER A 172 -5.65 43.67 -17.39
C SER A 172 -5.04 43.88 -16.00
N LYS A 173 -5.25 45.06 -15.44
CA LYS A 173 -4.82 45.41 -14.07
C LYS A 173 -6.03 45.75 -13.21
N LYS A 174 -6.02 45.36 -11.95
CA LYS A 174 -7.07 45.75 -10.99
C LYS A 174 -6.80 47.17 -10.49
N GLU A 175 -7.75 48.08 -10.65
CA GLU A 175 -7.67 49.41 -10.03
C GLU A 175 -7.75 49.30 -8.50
N SER A 176 -6.88 50.03 -7.80
CA SER A 176 -6.78 50.02 -6.33
C SER A 176 -8.15 50.24 -5.68
N GLN A 177 -8.53 49.39 -4.72
CA GLN A 177 -9.81 49.43 -3.97
C GLN A 177 -11.10 49.06 -4.75
N SER A 178 -11.03 48.69 -6.03
CA SER A 178 -12.20 48.24 -6.80
C SER A 178 -12.51 46.74 -6.61
N ARG A 179 -13.78 46.33 -6.78
CA ARG A 179 -14.16 44.90 -6.84
C ARG A 179 -13.67 44.29 -8.16
N LEU A 180 -13.24 43.03 -8.10
CA LEU A 180 -12.81 42.27 -9.28
C LEU A 180 -13.95 42.20 -10.31
N ASN A 181 -13.70 42.69 -11.53
CA ASN A 181 -14.65 42.66 -12.62
C ASN A 181 -14.50 41.36 -13.43
N GLN A 182 -15.60 40.64 -13.63
CA GLN A 182 -15.61 39.38 -14.36
C GLN A 182 -15.13 39.51 -15.82
N LYS A 183 -15.32 40.67 -16.45
CA LYS A 183 -14.90 40.90 -17.86
C LYS A 183 -13.39 40.93 -18.05
N ASP A 184 -12.65 41.17 -16.97
CA ASP A 184 -11.18 41.26 -16.96
C ASP A 184 -10.52 39.92 -16.60
N VAL A 185 -11.31 38.90 -16.23
CA VAL A 185 -10.85 37.54 -16.00
C VAL A 185 -10.95 36.74 -17.29
N LEU A 186 -9.80 36.33 -17.83
CA LEU A 186 -9.76 35.41 -18.96
C LEU A 186 -10.11 34.01 -18.44
N CYS A 187 -11.07 33.35 -19.08
CA CYS A 187 -11.55 32.03 -18.71
C CYS A 187 -11.27 31.01 -19.82
N ARG A 188 -11.28 29.72 -19.47
CA ARG A 188 -10.98 28.57 -20.34
C ARG A 188 -9.69 28.72 -21.15
N VAL A 189 -8.68 29.38 -20.57
CA VAL A 189 -7.42 29.69 -21.26
C VAL A 189 -6.76 28.44 -21.84
N SER A 190 -6.27 28.51 -23.09
CA SER A 190 -5.52 27.42 -23.73
C SER A 190 -4.37 27.98 -24.58
N MET A 191 -3.27 27.24 -24.60
CA MET A 191 -2.09 27.53 -25.42
C MET A 191 -1.47 26.22 -25.89
N GLU A 192 -1.19 26.11 -27.18
CA GLU A 192 -0.55 24.97 -27.84
C GLU A 192 0.68 25.45 -28.60
N CYS A 193 1.80 24.74 -28.44
CA CYS A 193 3.06 24.98 -29.11
C CYS A 193 3.38 23.83 -30.07
N SER A 194 3.81 24.16 -31.30
CA SER A 194 4.23 23.17 -32.30
C SER A 194 5.42 23.65 -33.12
N LEU A 195 6.18 22.71 -33.69
CA LEU A 195 7.31 22.98 -34.58
C LEU A 195 6.93 22.59 -36.02
N LYS A 196 7.39 23.37 -36.99
CA LYS A 196 6.98 23.22 -38.40
C LYS A 196 7.57 21.97 -39.06
N ASP A 197 8.87 21.74 -38.89
CA ASP A 197 9.64 20.69 -39.57
C ASP A 197 10.46 19.82 -38.61
N ASP A 198 10.19 19.91 -37.30
CA ASP A 198 10.98 19.24 -36.25
C ASP A 198 10.10 18.71 -35.11
N ASN A 199 10.72 18.17 -34.07
CA ASN A 199 10.09 17.59 -32.89
C ASN A 199 10.63 18.21 -31.61
N PHE A 200 9.80 18.27 -30.57
CA PHE A 200 10.29 18.61 -29.25
C PHE A 200 11.23 17.51 -28.73
N LEU A 201 12.32 17.92 -28.10
CA LEU A 201 13.25 17.02 -27.44
C LEU A 201 12.77 16.70 -26.01
N PRO A 202 13.16 15.54 -25.43
CA PRO A 202 12.95 15.28 -24.02
C PRO A 202 13.55 16.40 -23.15
N TYR A 203 12.76 16.90 -22.21
CA TYR A 203 13.13 17.95 -21.28
C TYR A 203 14.28 17.47 -20.35
N PRO A 204 15.36 18.24 -20.18
CA PRO A 204 16.52 17.80 -19.41
C PRO A 204 16.17 17.69 -17.93
N LYS A 205 16.41 16.51 -17.33
CA LYS A 205 16.20 16.28 -15.90
C LYS A 205 17.43 16.73 -15.11
N VAL A 206 17.24 17.59 -14.11
CA VAL A 206 18.29 17.93 -13.15
C VAL A 206 18.36 16.82 -12.11
N PHE A 207 19.31 15.89 -12.26
CA PHE A 207 19.49 14.83 -11.28
C PHE A 207 20.31 15.34 -10.10
N ARG A 208 19.77 15.14 -8.88
CA ARG A 208 20.57 15.15 -7.67
C ARG A 208 21.36 13.84 -7.68
N SER A 209 22.65 13.95 -7.94
CA SER A 209 23.61 12.84 -7.90
C SER A 209 23.59 12.16 -6.53
N THR A 210 22.79 11.11 -6.37
CA THR A 210 23.08 10.04 -5.41
C THR A 210 23.67 8.89 -6.20
N ALA A 211 24.96 8.62 -6.01
CA ALA A 211 25.68 7.55 -6.69
C ALA A 211 25.29 6.18 -6.10
N ASP A 212 24.04 5.77 -6.29
CA ASP A 212 23.54 4.45 -5.94
C ASP A 212 23.30 3.63 -7.21
N GLY A 213 23.77 2.38 -7.21
CA GLY A 213 23.59 1.48 -8.34
C GLY A 213 22.12 1.16 -8.62
N GLU A 214 21.21 1.24 -7.65
CA GLU A 214 19.77 1.07 -7.93
C GLU A 214 19.22 2.21 -8.80
N GLU A 215 19.71 3.44 -8.63
CA GLU A 215 19.30 4.59 -9.44
C GLU A 215 19.77 4.44 -10.90
N GLU A 216 20.97 3.89 -11.11
CA GLU A 216 21.45 3.53 -12.45
C GLU A 216 20.56 2.47 -13.12
N GLU A 217 20.08 1.46 -12.37
CA GLU A 217 19.12 0.47 -12.90
C GLU A 217 17.79 1.13 -13.31
N GLN A 218 17.27 2.04 -12.49
CA GLN A 218 16.04 2.78 -12.77
C GLN A 218 16.14 3.61 -14.06
N GLN A 219 17.29 4.24 -14.32
CA GLN A 219 17.51 4.99 -15.55
C GLN A 219 17.44 4.08 -16.79
N ILE A 220 17.95 2.85 -16.72
CA ILE A 220 17.83 1.86 -17.80
C ILE A 220 16.36 1.41 -17.97
N LEU A 221 15.67 1.11 -16.86
CA LEU A 221 14.29 0.59 -16.89
C LEU A 221 13.26 1.60 -17.40
N TYR A 222 13.50 2.89 -17.17
CA TYR A 222 12.63 4.01 -17.57
C TYR A 222 13.20 4.81 -18.76
N LYS A 223 14.13 4.22 -19.53
CA LYS A 223 14.81 4.91 -20.65
C LYS A 223 13.86 5.41 -21.73
N ASP A 224 12.72 4.74 -21.92
CA ASP A 224 11.73 5.07 -22.95
C ASP A 224 10.64 6.04 -22.44
N GLU A 225 10.67 6.41 -21.15
CA GLU A 225 9.72 7.34 -20.53
C GLU A 225 10.27 8.78 -20.55
N HIS A 226 9.88 9.52 -21.59
CA HIS A 226 10.31 10.90 -21.84
C HIS A 226 9.26 11.92 -21.40
N ILE A 227 9.73 12.98 -20.75
CA ILE A 227 8.94 14.17 -20.43
C ILE A 227 9.30 15.23 -21.47
N PHE A 228 8.32 15.82 -22.15
CA PHE A 228 8.57 16.80 -23.23
C PHE A 228 8.40 18.26 -22.83
N GLY A 229 7.84 18.51 -21.65
CA GLY A 229 7.74 19.85 -21.07
C GLY A 229 7.38 19.84 -19.60
N VAL A 230 7.47 21.01 -18.98
CA VAL A 230 7.07 21.28 -17.59
C VAL A 230 6.12 22.48 -17.61
N GLY A 231 4.99 22.38 -16.93
CA GLY A 231 4.04 23.49 -16.82
C GLY A 231 4.42 24.49 -15.73
N HIS A 232 3.82 25.68 -15.76
CA HIS A 232 3.95 26.72 -14.73
C HIS A 232 2.56 27.24 -14.40
N ALA A 233 2.10 27.03 -13.17
CA ALA A 233 0.72 27.22 -12.70
C ALA A 233 -0.36 26.38 -13.41
N CYS A 234 0.03 25.56 -14.38
CA CYS A 234 -0.76 24.48 -15.01
C CYS A 234 0.15 23.27 -15.23
N SER A 235 -0.41 22.14 -15.67
CA SER A 235 0.37 21.04 -16.24
C SER A 235 0.55 21.23 -17.75
N VAL A 236 1.31 20.34 -18.37
CA VAL A 236 1.39 20.21 -19.82
C VAL A 236 0.89 18.85 -20.28
N ASN A 237 0.40 18.82 -21.52
CA ASN A 237 0.13 17.61 -22.29
C ASN A 237 0.91 17.65 -23.60
N TRP A 238 1.15 16.48 -24.21
CA TRP A 238 1.87 16.37 -25.47
C TRP A 238 1.29 15.29 -26.37
N THR A 239 1.38 15.51 -27.68
CA THR A 239 0.92 14.58 -28.73
C THR A 239 2.07 14.17 -29.65
N PHE A 240 2.06 12.92 -30.08
CA PHE A 240 3.07 12.35 -30.96
C PHE A 240 2.61 12.40 -32.44
N LYS A 241 3.55 12.47 -33.39
CA LYS A 241 3.22 12.26 -34.81
C LYS A 241 2.73 10.82 -35.01
N GLU A 242 1.77 10.63 -35.91
CA GLU A 242 1.16 9.31 -36.16
C GLU A 242 2.22 8.22 -36.37
N ASN A 243 2.10 7.11 -35.64
CA ASN A 243 3.00 5.95 -35.70
C ASN A 243 4.49 6.22 -35.35
N THR A 244 4.79 7.30 -34.64
CA THR A 244 6.16 7.61 -34.16
C THR A 244 6.17 7.92 -32.66
N LYS A 245 7.36 8.00 -32.05
CA LYS A 245 7.57 8.53 -30.68
C LYS A 245 7.97 10.01 -30.67
N ASP A 246 7.83 10.67 -31.81
CA ASP A 246 8.27 12.04 -32.01
C ASP A 246 7.21 13.02 -31.53
N CYS A 247 7.56 13.85 -30.54
CA CYS A 247 6.64 14.81 -29.95
C CYS A 247 6.36 15.97 -30.91
N ALA A 248 5.15 16.03 -31.44
CA ALA A 248 4.70 17.01 -32.42
C ALA A 248 4.26 18.33 -31.78
N LYS A 249 3.51 18.23 -30.67
CA LYS A 249 2.86 19.38 -30.02
C LYS A 249 2.88 19.25 -28.52
N VAL A 250 2.97 20.38 -27.83
CA VAL A 250 2.85 20.49 -26.37
C VAL A 250 1.81 21.57 -26.05
N SER A 251 0.85 21.28 -25.18
CA SER A 251 -0.24 22.20 -24.81
C SER A 251 -0.35 22.36 -23.29
N LEU A 252 -0.88 23.50 -22.83
CA LEU A 252 -1.27 23.66 -21.44
C LEU A 252 -2.42 22.70 -21.09
N ASP A 253 -2.42 22.19 -19.87
CA ASP A 253 -3.45 21.31 -19.36
C ASP A 253 -3.80 21.67 -17.91
N PHE A 254 -5.02 22.15 -17.69
CA PHE A 254 -5.51 22.57 -16.37
C PHE A 254 -6.20 21.43 -15.60
N ILE A 255 -6.61 20.36 -16.31
CA ILE A 255 -7.18 19.15 -15.71
C ILE A 255 -6.37 17.96 -16.28
N PRO A 256 -5.05 17.90 -15.98
CA PRO A 256 -4.18 16.89 -16.55
C PRO A 256 -4.65 15.49 -16.15
N LYS A 257 -4.56 14.58 -17.11
CA LYS A 257 -4.96 13.19 -16.94
C LYS A 257 -3.91 12.24 -17.46
N GLU A 258 -3.74 11.14 -16.75
CA GLU A 258 -2.80 10.09 -17.13
C GLU A 258 -3.27 8.74 -16.57
N ILE A 259 -2.98 7.66 -17.30
CA ILE A 259 -3.38 6.30 -16.91
C ILE A 259 -2.17 5.54 -16.39
N THR A 260 -2.31 4.89 -15.24
CA THR A 260 -1.38 3.82 -14.86
C THR A 260 -1.95 2.49 -15.31
N ILE A 261 -1.22 1.77 -16.16
CA ILE A 261 -1.61 0.46 -16.66
C ILE A 261 -1.34 -0.58 -15.56
N GLY A 262 -2.27 -1.53 -15.38
CA GLY A 262 -2.10 -2.66 -14.47
C GLY A 262 -1.07 -3.67 -14.98
N SER A 263 -0.70 -4.62 -14.12
CA SER A 263 0.20 -5.72 -14.52
C SER A 263 -0.57 -7.04 -14.62
N LYS A 264 -0.43 -7.75 -15.74
CA LYS A 264 -0.86 -9.14 -15.90
C LYS A 264 0.18 -10.08 -15.30
N SER A 265 -0.29 -11.08 -14.56
CA SER A 265 0.53 -12.20 -14.05
C SER A 265 0.13 -13.55 -14.67
N GLU A 266 -1.03 -13.62 -15.33
CA GLU A 266 -1.44 -14.76 -16.15
C GLU A 266 -0.80 -14.62 -17.54
N LEU A 267 0.10 -15.54 -17.88
CA LEU A 267 0.87 -15.45 -19.12
C LEU A 267 0.34 -16.44 -20.14
N ASP A 268 0.21 -15.97 -21.38
CA ASP A 268 -0.40 -16.76 -22.45
C ASP A 268 0.46 -18.00 -22.79
N GLU A 269 1.77 -17.92 -22.53
CA GLU A 269 2.74 -19.01 -22.64
C GLU A 269 2.42 -20.24 -21.78
N TYR A 270 1.63 -20.07 -20.70
CA TYR A 270 1.28 -21.15 -19.77
C TYR A 270 -0.22 -21.53 -19.80
N ASN A 271 -1.01 -20.93 -20.68
CA ASN A 271 -2.44 -21.22 -20.77
C ASN A 271 -2.69 -22.69 -21.10
N GLY A 272 -3.41 -23.37 -20.21
CA GLY A 272 -3.72 -24.80 -20.35
C GLY A 272 -2.56 -25.74 -20.08
N SER A 273 -1.42 -25.25 -19.56
CA SER A 273 -0.28 -26.11 -19.19
C SER A 273 -0.59 -26.94 -17.95
N GLU A 274 -0.32 -28.24 -18.01
CA GLU A 274 -0.37 -29.14 -16.86
C GLU A 274 0.63 -28.73 -15.76
N SER A 275 1.73 -28.07 -16.14
CA SER A 275 2.81 -27.68 -15.24
C SER A 275 2.40 -26.66 -14.17
N ILE A 276 1.28 -25.95 -14.37
CA ILE A 276 0.74 -24.99 -13.41
C ILE A 276 -0.55 -25.49 -12.75
N ASN A 277 -1.07 -26.65 -13.17
CA ASN A 277 -2.34 -27.17 -12.67
C ASN A 277 -2.15 -27.89 -11.33
N MET A 278 -2.80 -27.39 -10.28
CA MET A 278 -2.60 -27.91 -8.92
C MET A 278 -3.10 -29.35 -8.76
N GLU A 279 -4.20 -29.72 -9.42
CA GLU A 279 -4.73 -31.11 -9.41
C GLU A 279 -3.71 -32.07 -10.01
N TYR A 280 -3.10 -31.69 -11.14
CA TYR A 280 -2.06 -32.46 -11.81
C TYR A 280 -0.79 -32.59 -10.95
N LEU A 281 -0.32 -31.49 -10.36
CA LEU A 281 0.89 -31.44 -9.54
C LEU A 281 0.73 -32.14 -8.19
N ALA A 282 -0.49 -32.21 -7.65
CA ALA A 282 -0.80 -32.90 -6.40
C ALA A 282 -0.94 -34.42 -6.57
N ASN A 283 -1.27 -34.91 -7.79
CA ASN A 283 -1.60 -36.30 -8.03
C ASN A 283 -0.34 -37.20 -8.06
N PRO A 284 -0.22 -38.20 -7.16
CA PRO A 284 0.90 -39.15 -7.16
C PRO A 284 1.08 -39.95 -8.44
N GLU A 285 -0.01 -40.20 -9.20
CA GLU A 285 0.02 -40.97 -10.45
C GLU A 285 0.82 -40.24 -11.56
N ASN A 286 0.96 -38.92 -11.46
CA ASN A 286 1.65 -38.10 -12.46
C ASN A 286 3.16 -37.94 -12.20
N THR A 287 3.74 -38.67 -11.25
CA THR A 287 5.12 -38.41 -10.77
C THR A 287 6.17 -38.33 -11.88
N GLU A 288 6.19 -39.27 -12.83
CA GLU A 288 7.20 -39.27 -13.92
C GLU A 288 6.99 -38.13 -14.93
N SER A 289 5.73 -37.80 -15.23
CA SER A 289 5.38 -36.72 -16.16
C SER A 289 5.50 -35.34 -15.50
N LEU A 290 5.34 -35.26 -14.17
CA LEU A 290 5.43 -34.04 -13.36
C LEU A 290 6.80 -33.38 -13.52
N ILE A 291 7.91 -34.11 -13.36
CA ILE A 291 9.25 -33.53 -13.49
C ILE A 291 9.47 -32.98 -14.91
N LYS A 292 9.04 -33.72 -15.94
CA LYS A 292 9.09 -33.24 -17.33
C LYS A 292 8.24 -31.97 -17.53
N SER A 293 7.08 -31.89 -16.87
CA SER A 293 6.22 -30.70 -16.93
C SER A 293 6.88 -29.47 -16.27
N LEU A 294 7.60 -29.65 -15.16
CA LEU A 294 8.35 -28.58 -14.50
C LEU A 294 9.52 -28.10 -15.35
N ILE A 295 10.22 -28.99 -16.05
CA ILE A 295 11.30 -28.59 -16.98
C ILE A 295 10.71 -27.72 -18.11
N LYS A 296 9.60 -28.16 -18.73
CA LYS A 296 8.90 -27.40 -19.76
C LYS A 296 8.39 -26.05 -19.27
N PHE A 297 8.01 -25.94 -17.99
CA PHE A 297 7.58 -24.68 -17.39
C PHE A 297 8.68 -23.60 -17.42
N VAL A 298 9.96 -23.98 -17.36
CA VAL A 298 11.07 -23.01 -17.35
C VAL A 298 11.42 -22.51 -18.75
N GLU A 299 11.19 -23.31 -19.80
CA GLU A 299 11.64 -23.02 -21.17
C GLU A 299 11.21 -21.63 -21.70
N PRO A 300 9.97 -21.15 -21.49
CA PRO A 300 9.56 -19.81 -21.94
C PRO A 300 10.30 -18.70 -21.19
N TYR A 301 10.54 -18.86 -19.88
CA TYR A 301 11.28 -17.89 -19.08
C TYR A 301 12.76 -17.84 -19.47
N GLN A 302 13.38 -19.01 -19.63
CA GLN A 302 14.77 -19.13 -20.12
C GLN A 302 14.94 -18.41 -21.46
N SER A 303 14.05 -18.69 -22.41
CA SER A 303 14.11 -18.10 -23.74
C SER A 303 14.00 -16.57 -23.71
N TRP A 304 13.14 -16.05 -22.83
CA TRP A 304 13.02 -14.61 -22.61
C TRP A 304 14.30 -14.03 -21.97
N VAL A 305 14.84 -14.68 -20.94
CA VAL A 305 16.10 -14.27 -20.29
C VAL A 305 17.25 -14.22 -21.29
N ASP A 306 17.42 -15.26 -22.11
CA ASP A 306 18.47 -15.32 -23.12
C ASP A 306 18.36 -14.16 -24.11
N LYS A 307 17.15 -13.86 -24.58
CA LYS A 307 16.87 -12.71 -25.47
C LYS A 307 17.20 -11.38 -24.79
N THR A 308 16.73 -11.16 -23.56
CA THR A 308 16.98 -9.93 -22.80
C THR A 308 18.48 -9.75 -22.51
N CYS A 309 19.19 -10.81 -22.15
CA CYS A 309 20.64 -10.79 -21.95
C CYS A 309 21.40 -10.44 -23.23
N LEU A 310 20.96 -10.92 -24.39
CA LEU A 310 21.53 -10.52 -25.69
C LEU A 310 21.30 -9.04 -25.99
N GLU A 311 20.10 -8.52 -25.70
CA GLU A 311 19.79 -7.10 -25.85
C GLU A 311 20.65 -6.22 -24.93
N LEU A 312 20.73 -6.55 -23.63
CA LEU A 312 21.58 -5.84 -22.67
C LEU A 312 23.06 -5.79 -23.10
N LYS A 313 23.59 -6.91 -23.65
CA LYS A 313 24.95 -6.96 -24.20
C LYS A 313 25.13 -6.02 -25.41
N LYS A 314 24.12 -5.92 -26.29
CA LYS A 314 24.14 -4.97 -27.42
C LYS A 314 24.14 -3.52 -26.95
N PHE A 315 23.30 -3.18 -25.96
CA PHE A 315 23.29 -1.84 -25.37
C PHE A 315 24.64 -1.50 -24.72
N LYS A 316 25.25 -2.44 -24.01
CA LYS A 316 26.58 -2.27 -23.43
C LYS A 316 27.66 -1.93 -24.47
N GLN A 317 27.59 -2.55 -25.66
CA GLN A 317 28.58 -2.35 -26.74
C GLN A 317 28.41 -1.02 -27.49
N ASN A 318 27.20 -0.48 -27.57
CA ASN A 318 26.87 0.72 -28.36
C ASN A 318 26.62 1.98 -27.51
N THR A 319 27.17 2.04 -26.31
CA THR A 319 26.89 3.09 -25.32
C THR A 319 27.15 4.51 -25.82
N ASP A 320 28.10 4.71 -26.75
CA ASP A 320 28.42 6.01 -27.34
C ASP A 320 27.43 6.51 -28.42
N ASN A 321 26.57 5.61 -28.95
CA ASN A 321 25.63 5.88 -30.05
C ASN A 321 24.16 5.69 -29.62
N LEU A 322 23.88 5.72 -28.31
CA LEU A 322 22.52 5.65 -27.81
C LEU A 322 21.87 7.03 -27.87
N ASP A 323 20.69 7.15 -28.48
CA ASP A 323 19.86 8.37 -28.48
C ASP A 323 19.34 8.75 -27.06
N TYR A 324 19.71 7.98 -26.04
CA TYR A 324 19.34 8.17 -24.65
C TYR A 324 20.36 9.08 -23.95
N PHE A 325 20.01 10.35 -23.78
CA PHE A 325 20.82 11.37 -23.09
C PHE A 325 21.26 10.97 -21.66
N GLU A 326 20.58 10.01 -21.04
CA GLU A 326 20.77 9.58 -19.64
C GLU A 326 21.69 8.35 -19.48
N ILE A 327 21.98 7.57 -20.54
CA ILE A 327 22.74 6.31 -20.47
C ILE A 327 24.09 6.47 -21.17
N GLY A 328 25.18 6.14 -20.47
CA GLY A 328 26.52 6.21 -21.03
C GLY A 328 27.46 5.16 -20.45
N ASP A 329 28.77 5.39 -20.61
CA ASP A 329 29.82 4.47 -20.17
C ASP A 329 29.79 4.11 -18.68
N ALA A 330 29.29 5.02 -17.84
CA ALA A 330 29.12 4.79 -16.41
C ALA A 330 28.21 3.57 -16.11
N HIS A 331 27.23 3.28 -16.98
CA HIS A 331 26.24 2.22 -16.81
C HIS A 331 26.71 0.83 -17.27
N LYS A 332 27.94 0.69 -17.79
CA LYS A 332 28.48 -0.59 -18.25
C LYS A 332 28.46 -1.68 -17.17
N LYS A 333 28.73 -1.32 -15.91
CA LYS A 333 28.67 -2.24 -14.76
C LYS A 333 27.24 -2.62 -14.39
N THR A 334 26.30 -1.69 -14.56
CA THR A 334 24.87 -1.90 -14.29
C THR A 334 24.28 -2.96 -15.23
N PHE A 335 24.67 -2.95 -16.51
CA PHE A 335 24.27 -4.00 -17.47
C PHE A 335 24.76 -5.39 -17.05
N ASP A 336 26.01 -5.51 -16.57
CA ASP A 336 26.55 -6.80 -16.10
C ASP A 336 25.79 -7.31 -14.88
N ARG A 337 25.44 -6.42 -13.94
CA ARG A 337 24.64 -6.78 -12.76
C ARG A 337 23.24 -7.27 -13.12
N LEU A 338 22.57 -6.62 -14.09
CA LEU A 338 21.25 -7.07 -14.57
C LEU A 338 21.32 -8.45 -15.22
N ILE A 339 22.31 -8.69 -16.09
CA ILE A 339 22.53 -9.99 -16.73
C ILE A 339 22.76 -11.09 -15.69
N ASN A 340 23.61 -10.82 -14.69
CA ASN A 340 23.90 -11.78 -13.62
C ASN A 340 22.65 -12.11 -12.80
N LYS A 341 21.82 -11.12 -12.45
CA LYS A 341 20.55 -11.34 -11.73
C LYS A 341 19.59 -12.24 -12.51
N LEU A 342 19.47 -12.04 -13.82
CA LEU A 342 18.59 -12.83 -14.69
C LEU A 342 19.05 -14.29 -14.79
N ASN A 343 20.33 -14.51 -15.06
CA ASN A 343 20.90 -15.86 -15.15
C ASN A 343 20.83 -16.60 -13.80
N TYR A 344 21.08 -15.90 -12.69
CA TYR A 344 21.00 -16.46 -11.35
C TYR A 344 19.58 -16.92 -10.98
N ALA A 345 18.55 -16.17 -11.39
CA ALA A 345 17.17 -16.57 -11.15
C ALA A 345 16.81 -17.86 -11.89
N VAL A 346 17.24 -17.99 -13.15
CA VAL A 346 17.12 -19.21 -13.95
C VAL A 346 17.81 -20.40 -13.28
N GLU A 347 19.07 -20.21 -12.87
CA GLU A 347 19.87 -21.26 -12.23
C GLU A 347 19.17 -21.80 -10.98
N ARG A 348 18.68 -20.90 -10.13
CA ARG A 348 17.94 -21.27 -8.91
C ARG A 348 16.64 -22.03 -9.19
N ILE A 349 15.91 -21.70 -10.27
CA ILE A 349 14.71 -22.45 -10.65
C ILE A 349 15.08 -23.89 -11.06
N HIS A 350 16.13 -24.05 -11.87
CA HIS A 350 16.62 -25.37 -12.26
C HIS A 350 17.12 -26.18 -11.08
N ASP A 351 17.82 -25.56 -10.13
CA ASP A 351 18.25 -26.19 -8.89
C ASP A 351 17.08 -26.68 -8.04
N GLY A 352 15.99 -25.92 -7.97
CA GLY A 352 14.76 -26.34 -7.30
C GLY A 352 14.13 -27.57 -7.95
N ILE A 353 14.06 -27.60 -9.28
CA ILE A 353 13.54 -28.76 -10.03
C ILE A 353 14.45 -29.98 -9.80
N ASN A 354 15.76 -29.80 -9.88
CA ASN A 354 16.73 -30.86 -9.63
C ASN A 354 16.62 -31.41 -8.20
N PHE A 355 16.40 -30.55 -7.20
CA PHE A 355 16.19 -30.98 -5.82
C PHE A 355 14.92 -31.83 -5.67
N ILE A 356 13.80 -31.37 -6.22
CA ILE A 356 12.53 -32.11 -6.20
C ILE A 356 12.66 -33.44 -6.94
N SER A 357 13.40 -33.49 -8.05
CA SER A 357 13.59 -34.72 -8.82
C SER A 357 14.45 -35.76 -8.13
N ASN A 358 15.40 -35.36 -7.27
CA ASN A 358 16.42 -36.24 -6.71
C ASN A 358 16.15 -36.63 -5.25
N ASP A 359 15.28 -35.91 -4.54
CA ASP A 359 14.89 -36.20 -3.15
C ASP A 359 13.41 -36.65 -3.08
N ASN A 360 13.20 -37.92 -2.71
CA ASN A 360 11.86 -38.52 -2.60
C ASN A 360 10.98 -37.81 -1.54
N ASN A 361 11.57 -37.33 -0.45
CA ASN A 361 10.84 -36.58 0.56
C ASN A 361 10.45 -35.20 0.02
N ALA A 362 11.34 -34.55 -0.74
CA ALA A 362 11.04 -33.28 -1.41
C ALA A 362 9.90 -33.44 -2.43
N LEU A 363 9.95 -34.45 -3.27
CA LEU A 363 8.88 -34.74 -4.23
C LEU A 363 7.53 -34.98 -3.54
N LYS A 364 7.52 -35.79 -2.47
CA LYS A 364 6.29 -36.11 -1.74
C LYS A 364 5.75 -34.89 -0.97
N ALA A 365 6.64 -34.10 -0.36
CA ALA A 365 6.27 -32.84 0.26
C ALA A 365 5.70 -31.84 -0.76
N PHE A 366 6.25 -31.79 -1.97
CA PHE A 366 5.73 -30.96 -3.07
C PHE A 366 4.31 -31.37 -3.46
N GLN A 367 4.02 -32.66 -3.61
CA GLN A 367 2.67 -33.16 -3.91
C GLN A 367 1.68 -32.86 -2.78
N PHE A 368 2.06 -33.10 -1.52
CA PHE A 368 1.20 -32.77 -0.37
C PHE A 368 0.96 -31.27 -0.21
N ALA A 369 1.97 -30.44 -0.47
CA ALA A 369 1.83 -28.99 -0.43
C ALA A 369 0.86 -28.48 -1.53
N ASN A 370 0.96 -29.02 -2.75
CA ASN A 370 -0.01 -28.71 -3.82
C ASN A 370 -1.42 -29.15 -3.40
N LYS A 371 -1.59 -30.35 -2.84
CA LYS A 371 -2.88 -30.84 -2.34
C LYS A 371 -3.44 -29.92 -1.25
N ALA A 372 -2.63 -29.51 -0.28
CA ALA A 372 -3.07 -28.65 0.82
C ALA A 372 -3.55 -27.27 0.35
N VAL A 373 -2.80 -26.63 -0.55
CA VAL A 373 -3.21 -25.32 -1.11
C VAL A 373 -4.43 -25.47 -2.02
N LEU A 374 -4.51 -26.54 -2.81
CA LEU A 374 -5.69 -26.86 -3.61
C LEU A 374 -6.95 -26.99 -2.73
N MET A 375 -6.87 -27.78 -1.65
CA MET A 375 -7.97 -27.92 -0.69
C MET A 375 -8.38 -26.57 -0.11
N GLN A 376 -7.41 -25.74 0.31
CA GLN A 376 -7.66 -24.39 0.82
C GLN A 376 -8.38 -23.49 -0.20
N MET A 377 -8.02 -23.57 -1.49
CA MET A 377 -8.67 -22.80 -2.55
C MET A 377 -10.06 -23.33 -2.91
N VAL A 378 -10.23 -24.65 -3.02
CA VAL A 378 -11.52 -25.30 -3.32
C VAL A 378 -12.57 -24.93 -2.28
N HIS A 379 -12.21 -24.97 -0.99
CA HIS A 379 -13.14 -24.62 0.08
C HIS A 379 -13.53 -23.14 0.04
N ALA A 380 -12.59 -22.23 -0.25
CA ALA A 380 -12.89 -20.81 -0.39
C ALA A 380 -13.79 -20.51 -1.61
N VAL A 381 -13.55 -21.15 -2.75
CA VAL A 381 -14.36 -20.96 -3.97
C VAL A 381 -15.76 -21.54 -3.79
N LYS A 382 -15.88 -22.76 -3.26
CA LYS A 382 -17.17 -23.40 -3.01
C LYS A 382 -18.02 -22.58 -2.04
N TYR A 383 -17.39 -22.00 -1.02
CA TYR A 383 -18.06 -21.07 -0.11
C TYR A 383 -18.67 -19.85 -0.83
N ASN A 384 -17.88 -19.15 -1.63
CA ASN A 384 -18.36 -17.98 -2.38
C ASN A 384 -19.51 -18.36 -3.35
N GLN A 385 -19.37 -19.50 -4.03
CA GLN A 385 -20.41 -20.02 -4.92
C GLN A 385 -21.73 -20.26 -4.17
N LEU A 386 -21.68 -20.89 -3.00
CA LEU A 386 -22.89 -21.16 -2.20
C LEU A 386 -23.58 -19.86 -1.75
N ILE A 387 -22.82 -18.81 -1.41
CA ILE A 387 -23.40 -17.51 -1.06
C ILE A 387 -24.11 -16.89 -2.27
N GLU A 388 -23.44 -16.86 -3.43
CA GLU A 388 -23.97 -16.26 -4.66
C GLU A 388 -25.23 -16.98 -5.16
N GLU A 389 -25.23 -18.32 -5.17
CA GLU A 389 -26.33 -19.13 -5.70
C GLU A 389 -27.58 -19.10 -4.80
N ASN A 390 -27.40 -18.97 -3.49
CA ASN A 390 -28.49 -19.12 -2.52
C ASN A 390 -28.88 -17.80 -1.83
N ASN A 391 -28.26 -16.67 -2.21
CA ASN A 391 -28.47 -15.34 -1.61
C ASN A 391 -28.46 -15.40 -0.07
N LEU A 392 -27.50 -16.15 0.49
CA LEU A 392 -27.46 -16.44 1.91
C LEU A 392 -27.02 -15.21 2.70
N ASP A 393 -27.81 -14.89 3.73
CA ASP A 393 -27.41 -13.96 4.77
C ASP A 393 -26.40 -14.67 5.70
N TYR A 394 -25.12 -14.56 5.32
CA TYR A 394 -23.99 -15.20 5.98
C TYR A 394 -23.83 -14.81 7.47
N MET A 395 -24.54 -13.77 7.93
CA MET A 395 -24.57 -13.35 9.33
C MET A 395 -25.36 -14.33 10.20
N LYS A 396 -26.22 -15.19 9.63
CA LYS A 396 -27.08 -16.08 10.43
C LYS A 396 -26.41 -17.42 10.68
N PHE A 397 -26.11 -17.67 11.95
CA PHE A 397 -25.61 -18.97 12.40
C PHE A 397 -26.60 -20.10 12.13
N GLN A 398 -26.07 -21.23 11.66
CA GLN A 398 -26.79 -22.49 11.47
C GLN A 398 -25.85 -23.64 11.84
N MET A 399 -26.18 -24.36 12.91
CA MET A 399 -25.31 -25.39 13.49
C MET A 399 -24.97 -26.50 12.48
N ASP A 400 -25.95 -27.02 11.77
CA ASP A 400 -25.77 -27.92 10.62
C ASP A 400 -26.48 -27.29 9.42
N HIS A 401 -25.81 -26.30 8.81
CA HIS A 401 -26.38 -25.69 7.62
C HIS A 401 -26.53 -26.72 6.51
N GLU A 402 -27.53 -26.50 5.64
CA GLU A 402 -27.89 -27.41 4.55
C GLU A 402 -26.68 -27.83 3.69
N PHE A 403 -25.67 -26.98 3.61
CA PHE A 403 -24.48 -27.17 2.78
C PHE A 403 -23.24 -27.72 3.52
N VAL A 404 -23.29 -28.17 4.78
CA VAL A 404 -22.06 -28.65 5.46
C VAL A 404 -21.49 -29.86 4.74
N ASP A 405 -22.36 -30.77 4.29
CA ASP A 405 -21.96 -32.00 3.63
C ASP A 405 -21.30 -31.76 2.26
N ASP A 406 -21.53 -30.59 1.63
CA ASP A 406 -20.83 -30.17 0.40
C ASP A 406 -19.32 -29.97 0.61
N PHE A 407 -18.89 -29.81 1.86
CA PHE A 407 -17.48 -29.69 2.23
C PHE A 407 -16.86 -31.02 2.71
N GLN A 408 -17.63 -32.10 2.67
CA GLN A 408 -17.19 -33.44 3.06
C GLN A 408 -16.95 -34.32 1.83
N ASN A 409 -16.00 -35.27 1.95
CA ASN A 409 -15.72 -36.30 0.93
C ASN A 409 -15.44 -35.77 -0.49
N ILE A 410 -14.91 -34.55 -0.62
CA ILE A 410 -14.53 -33.97 -1.92
C ILE A 410 -13.40 -34.80 -2.53
N ASN A 411 -13.59 -35.27 -3.76
CA ASN A 411 -12.49 -35.84 -4.54
C ASN A 411 -11.67 -34.71 -5.19
N TYR A 412 -10.58 -34.32 -4.54
CA TYR A 412 -9.70 -33.25 -5.02
C TYR A 412 -8.90 -33.60 -6.30
N PHE A 413 -9.05 -34.81 -6.84
CA PHE A 413 -8.48 -35.22 -8.13
C PHE A 413 -9.54 -35.33 -9.25
N ASP A 414 -10.81 -35.01 -8.95
CA ASP A 414 -11.89 -34.92 -9.93
C ASP A 414 -12.80 -33.70 -9.63
N LEU A 415 -12.21 -32.51 -9.62
CA LEU A 415 -12.95 -31.29 -9.31
C LEU A 415 -13.88 -30.85 -10.44
N LYS A 416 -13.67 -31.36 -11.65
CA LYS A 416 -14.57 -31.12 -12.78
C LYS A 416 -15.95 -31.72 -12.55
N SER A 417 -16.01 -32.94 -12.01
CA SER A 417 -17.28 -33.55 -11.59
C SER A 417 -17.92 -32.80 -10.42
N PHE A 418 -17.11 -32.29 -9.49
CA PHE A 418 -17.58 -31.55 -8.32
C PHE A 418 -18.19 -30.17 -8.65
N PHE A 419 -17.51 -29.34 -9.45
CA PHE A 419 -17.99 -28.00 -9.82
C PHE A 419 -18.86 -27.98 -11.08
N GLY A 420 -18.89 -29.06 -11.86
CA GLY A 420 -19.70 -29.18 -13.07
C GLY A 420 -19.42 -28.05 -14.06
N LYS A 421 -20.49 -27.31 -14.43
CA LYS A 421 -20.39 -26.19 -15.39
C LYS A 421 -19.63 -24.97 -14.84
N SER A 422 -19.53 -24.84 -13.52
CA SER A 422 -18.82 -23.75 -12.85
C SER A 422 -17.32 -24.03 -12.70
N TYR A 423 -16.85 -25.23 -13.10
CA TYR A 423 -15.46 -25.63 -12.97
C TYR A 423 -14.53 -24.72 -13.77
N LYS A 424 -13.53 -24.17 -13.06
CA LYS A 424 -12.35 -23.55 -13.65
C LYS A 424 -11.12 -24.27 -13.09
N PRO A 425 -10.09 -24.55 -13.92
CA PRO A 425 -8.88 -25.18 -13.45
C PRO A 425 -8.22 -24.38 -12.33
N PHE A 426 -7.87 -25.06 -11.24
CA PHE A 426 -7.09 -24.46 -10.16
C PHE A 426 -5.62 -24.44 -10.55
N ASN A 427 -5.18 -23.31 -11.10
CA ASN A 427 -3.83 -23.14 -11.58
C ASN A 427 -3.03 -22.19 -10.69
N TRP A 428 -1.75 -22.50 -10.48
CA TRP A 428 -0.77 -21.53 -9.99
C TRP A 428 -0.65 -20.38 -10.97
N ARG A 429 -0.53 -19.16 -10.45
CA ARG A 429 0.06 -18.08 -11.25
C ARG A 429 1.52 -18.44 -11.50
N PRO A 430 2.04 -18.32 -12.74
CA PRO A 430 3.39 -18.75 -13.09
C PRO A 430 4.47 -18.25 -12.11
N PHE A 431 4.39 -17.00 -11.68
CA PHE A 431 5.38 -16.46 -10.74
C PHE A 431 5.39 -17.16 -9.37
N GLN A 432 4.25 -17.68 -8.90
CA GLN A 432 4.14 -18.35 -7.60
C GLN A 432 4.93 -19.66 -7.62
N LEU A 433 4.75 -20.44 -8.68
CA LEU A 433 5.48 -21.69 -8.89
C LEU A 433 6.98 -21.42 -9.15
N ALA A 434 7.31 -20.43 -9.99
CA ALA A 434 8.70 -20.07 -10.24
C ALA A 434 9.40 -19.60 -8.96
N TYR A 435 8.74 -18.77 -8.14
CA TYR A 435 9.27 -18.33 -6.84
C TYR A 435 9.47 -19.51 -5.89
N PHE A 436 8.51 -20.43 -5.80
CA PHE A 436 8.67 -21.65 -5.01
C PHE A 436 9.91 -22.44 -5.46
N LEU A 437 10.09 -22.64 -6.77
CA LEU A 437 11.25 -23.36 -7.30
C LEU A 437 12.58 -22.65 -6.96
N THR A 438 12.62 -21.32 -6.90
CA THR A 438 13.84 -20.62 -6.46
C THR A 438 14.17 -20.84 -4.98
N THR A 439 13.19 -21.16 -4.13
CA THR A 439 13.33 -21.14 -2.67
C THR A 439 13.29 -22.54 -2.02
N CYS A 440 12.65 -23.52 -2.66
CA CYS A 440 12.32 -24.83 -2.08
C CYS A 440 13.54 -25.61 -1.54
N LYS A 441 14.71 -25.50 -2.17
CA LYS A 441 15.93 -26.12 -1.68
C LYS A 441 16.47 -25.43 -0.42
N SER A 442 16.62 -24.10 -0.48
CA SER A 442 17.18 -23.29 0.60
C SER A 442 16.29 -23.21 1.85
N VAL A 443 14.98 -23.49 1.74
CA VAL A 443 14.06 -23.48 2.88
C VAL A 443 14.16 -24.76 3.73
N VAL A 444 14.67 -25.86 3.18
CA VAL A 444 14.81 -27.13 3.92
C VAL A 444 16.26 -27.52 4.19
N LEU A 445 17.21 -27.15 3.33
CA LEU A 445 18.63 -27.44 3.51
C LEU A 445 19.34 -26.28 4.22
N GLU A 446 19.89 -26.53 5.40
CA GLU A 446 20.53 -25.51 6.25
C GLU A 446 21.92 -25.08 5.76
N ASP A 447 22.60 -25.97 5.04
CA ASP A 447 23.93 -25.75 4.45
C ASP A 447 23.88 -25.14 3.04
N ASP A 448 22.68 -24.88 2.49
CA ASP A 448 22.55 -24.25 1.18
C ASP A 448 23.11 -22.82 1.19
N GLU A 449 23.84 -22.44 0.14
CA GLU A 449 24.48 -21.12 0.03
C GLU A 449 23.43 -20.00 0.02
N ASN A 450 22.22 -20.26 -0.49
CA ASN A 450 21.12 -19.30 -0.49
C ASN A 450 20.39 -19.21 0.85
N ARG A 451 20.71 -20.05 1.85
CA ARG A 451 20.01 -20.07 3.14
C ARG A 451 20.03 -18.70 3.83
N ASN A 452 21.16 -17.99 3.71
CA ASN A 452 21.38 -16.68 4.33
C ASN A 452 20.90 -15.49 3.48
N ILE A 453 20.35 -15.73 2.29
CA ILE A 453 19.77 -14.66 1.45
C ILE A 453 18.31 -14.46 1.84
N VAL A 454 17.85 -13.21 1.90
CA VAL A 454 16.42 -12.89 1.98
C VAL A 454 15.82 -12.94 0.58
N ASP A 455 14.87 -13.84 0.36
CA ASP A 455 14.13 -13.89 -0.91
C ASP A 455 12.90 -12.99 -0.84
N LEU A 456 12.94 -11.86 -1.56
CA LEU A 456 11.91 -10.83 -1.57
C LEU A 456 10.98 -10.97 -2.78
N ILE A 457 9.70 -11.25 -2.52
CA ILE A 457 8.63 -11.26 -3.52
C ILE A 457 8.19 -9.82 -3.78
N TRP A 458 8.43 -9.32 -4.99
CA TRP A 458 8.00 -7.98 -5.41
C TRP A 458 6.90 -8.04 -6.46
N PHE A 459 5.66 -7.89 -6.01
CA PHE A 459 4.46 -7.86 -6.85
C PHE A 459 3.41 -6.92 -6.29
N ALA A 460 2.55 -6.37 -7.16
CA ALA A 460 1.44 -5.52 -6.76
C ALA A 460 0.52 -6.17 -5.71
N THR A 461 -0.25 -5.35 -4.98
CA THR A 461 -1.30 -5.83 -4.06
C THR A 461 -2.35 -6.63 -4.82
N GLY A 462 -2.83 -7.75 -4.25
CA GLY A 462 -3.71 -8.68 -4.96
C GLY A 462 -3.00 -9.54 -6.02
N GLY A 463 -1.68 -9.36 -6.19
CA GLY A 463 -0.84 -10.12 -7.11
C GLY A 463 -0.69 -11.59 -6.78
N GLY A 464 -1.16 -12.07 -5.63
CA GLY A 464 -1.07 -13.49 -5.23
C GLY A 464 0.20 -13.84 -4.46
N LYS A 465 0.83 -12.85 -3.81
CA LYS A 465 2.05 -13.05 -3.00
C LYS A 465 1.81 -14.03 -1.84
N THR A 466 0.60 -13.99 -1.28
CA THR A 466 0.18 -14.82 -0.16
C THR A 466 0.27 -16.30 -0.47
N GLU A 467 -0.31 -16.71 -1.59
CA GLU A 467 -0.34 -18.11 -1.99
C GLU A 467 1.08 -18.64 -2.28
N ALA A 468 2.00 -17.78 -2.73
CA ALA A 468 3.40 -18.17 -2.97
C ALA A 468 4.13 -18.56 -1.67
N TYR A 469 4.10 -17.72 -0.63
CA TYR A 469 4.78 -18.06 0.63
C TYR A 469 4.02 -19.13 1.43
N LEU A 470 2.69 -19.21 1.32
CA LEU A 470 1.91 -20.30 1.92
C LEU A 470 2.24 -21.65 1.30
N PHE A 471 2.53 -21.69 0.00
CA PHE A 471 3.00 -22.91 -0.66
C PHE A 471 4.37 -23.37 -0.14
N VAL A 472 5.31 -22.43 0.02
CA VAL A 472 6.62 -22.70 0.64
C VAL A 472 6.43 -23.21 2.08
N SER A 473 5.51 -22.62 2.84
CA SER A 473 5.19 -23.04 4.20
C SER A 473 4.66 -24.48 4.27
N ALA A 474 3.67 -24.81 3.44
CA ALA A 474 3.11 -26.16 3.38
C ALA A 474 4.18 -27.20 3.00
N PHE A 475 5.02 -26.88 2.02
CA PHE A 475 6.15 -27.72 1.61
C PHE A 475 7.12 -28.00 2.77
N LEU A 476 7.53 -26.95 3.50
CA LEU A 476 8.43 -27.09 4.64
C LEU A 476 7.81 -27.97 5.75
N ILE A 477 6.54 -27.75 6.10
CA ILE A 477 5.83 -28.54 7.12
C ILE A 477 5.84 -30.03 6.76
N PHE A 478 5.49 -30.38 5.52
CA PHE A 478 5.48 -31.78 5.09
C PHE A 478 6.88 -32.36 5.00
N TYR A 479 7.86 -31.62 4.46
CA TYR A 479 9.24 -32.09 4.37
C TYR A 479 9.82 -32.42 5.74
N ARG A 480 9.61 -31.55 6.74
CA ARG A 480 10.06 -31.79 8.11
C ARG A 480 9.39 -32.99 8.75
N LYS A 481 8.08 -33.19 8.54
CA LYS A 481 7.38 -34.38 9.05
C LYS A 481 7.76 -35.68 8.36
N LEU A 482 8.16 -35.63 7.09
CA LEU A 482 8.68 -36.79 6.37
C LEU A 482 10.08 -37.20 6.88
N ILE A 483 10.88 -36.24 7.35
CA ILE A 483 12.17 -36.49 7.98
C ILE A 483 12.00 -36.93 9.44
N ASP A 484 11.17 -36.22 10.20
CA ASP A 484 10.88 -36.46 11.60
C ASP A 484 9.37 -36.48 11.87
N LYS A 485 8.82 -37.69 12.01
CA LYS A 485 7.40 -37.92 12.28
C LYS A 485 6.93 -37.34 13.62
N ASN A 486 7.86 -37.17 14.56
CA ASN A 486 7.57 -36.64 15.90
C ASN A 486 7.82 -35.13 15.99
N HIS A 487 8.08 -34.46 14.87
CA HIS A 487 8.26 -33.01 14.85
C HIS A 487 7.03 -32.27 15.44
N ASP A 488 7.27 -31.46 16.48
CA ASP A 488 6.25 -30.81 17.32
C ASP A 488 6.65 -29.42 17.87
N GLN A 489 7.40 -28.66 17.07
CA GLN A 489 7.94 -27.34 17.40
C GLN A 489 7.46 -26.27 16.41
N VAL A 490 7.78 -25.00 16.70
CA VAL A 490 7.52 -23.88 15.79
C VAL A 490 8.49 -23.95 14.61
N GLU A 491 7.97 -24.31 13.45
CA GLU A 491 8.75 -24.43 12.22
C GLU A 491 8.74 -23.13 11.41
N ILE A 492 7.63 -22.39 11.49
CA ILE A 492 7.36 -21.21 10.68
C ILE A 492 6.89 -20.07 11.57
N LEU A 493 7.54 -18.91 11.43
CA LEU A 493 7.16 -17.67 12.07
C LEU A 493 6.86 -16.61 11.02
N MET A 494 5.60 -16.23 10.92
CA MET A 494 5.16 -15.18 10.01
C MET A 494 4.82 -13.92 10.78
N ARG A 495 5.34 -12.78 10.33
CA ARG A 495 5.32 -11.50 11.04
C ARG A 495 4.57 -10.43 10.26
N TYR A 496 3.74 -9.67 10.98
CA TYR A 496 3.00 -8.52 10.47
C TYR A 496 3.28 -7.25 11.26
N THR A 497 3.30 -6.12 10.57
CA THR A 497 3.44 -4.81 11.20
C THR A 497 2.16 -4.37 11.92
N LEU A 498 0.97 -4.60 11.34
CA LEU A 498 -0.29 -4.05 11.84
C LEU A 498 -1.31 -5.15 12.21
N ARG A 499 -2.00 -4.93 13.33
CA ARG A 499 -2.92 -5.90 13.98
C ARG A 499 -4.19 -6.24 13.20
N LEU A 500 -4.55 -5.48 12.18
CA LEU A 500 -5.79 -5.67 11.44
C LEU A 500 -5.61 -6.62 10.23
N LEU A 501 -4.47 -6.50 9.54
CA LEU A 501 -4.07 -7.34 8.41
C LEU A 501 -3.97 -8.82 8.77
N THR A 502 -3.76 -9.12 10.06
CA THR A 502 -3.62 -10.48 10.54
C THR A 502 -4.90 -11.28 10.42
N GLN A 503 -6.11 -10.71 10.46
CA GLN A 503 -7.34 -11.52 10.48
C GLN A 503 -7.65 -12.20 9.14
N ASP A 504 -7.64 -11.49 8.01
CA ASP A 504 -7.88 -12.11 6.69
C ASP A 504 -6.80 -13.14 6.36
N GLN A 505 -5.55 -12.83 6.71
CA GLN A 505 -4.42 -13.74 6.53
C GLN A 505 -4.47 -14.92 7.50
N PHE A 506 -4.99 -14.72 8.70
CA PHE A 506 -5.25 -15.77 9.68
C PHE A 506 -6.33 -16.72 9.18
N VAL A 507 -7.41 -16.21 8.57
CA VAL A 507 -8.43 -17.04 7.93
C VAL A 507 -7.83 -17.86 6.77
N ARG A 508 -7.00 -17.26 5.92
CA ARG A 508 -6.33 -18.02 4.84
C ARG A 508 -5.39 -19.09 5.39
N SER A 509 -4.58 -18.74 6.37
CA SER A 509 -3.62 -19.65 7.01
C SER A 509 -4.33 -20.77 7.78
N SER A 510 -5.47 -20.48 8.42
CA SER A 510 -6.25 -21.47 9.15
C SER A 510 -6.89 -22.50 8.22
N ARG A 511 -7.35 -22.09 7.03
CA ARG A 511 -7.79 -23.01 5.97
C ARG A 511 -6.66 -23.93 5.50
N LEU A 512 -5.47 -23.36 5.27
CA LEU A 512 -4.30 -24.14 4.86
C LEU A 512 -3.89 -25.16 5.94
N ILE A 513 -3.83 -24.74 7.20
CA ILE A 513 -3.41 -25.62 8.29
C ILE A 513 -4.46 -26.70 8.57
N ALA A 514 -5.76 -26.39 8.46
CA ALA A 514 -6.81 -27.40 8.48
C ALA A 514 -6.60 -28.44 7.37
N ALA A 515 -6.30 -28.02 6.13
CA ALA A 515 -5.97 -28.94 5.05
C ALA A 515 -4.70 -29.76 5.31
N CYS A 516 -3.65 -29.16 5.87
CA CYS A 516 -2.42 -29.86 6.22
C CYS A 516 -2.67 -30.93 7.30
N GLU A 517 -3.44 -30.59 8.33
CA GLU A 517 -3.82 -31.49 9.41
C GLU A 517 -4.72 -32.64 8.90
N LYS A 518 -5.64 -32.37 7.98
CA LYS A 518 -6.44 -33.41 7.31
C LYS A 518 -5.54 -34.39 6.55
N ILE A 519 -4.60 -33.89 5.75
CA ILE A 519 -3.63 -34.73 5.02
C ILE A 519 -2.78 -35.54 6.00
N ARG A 520 -2.34 -34.95 7.13
CA ARG A 520 -1.60 -35.67 8.17
C ARG A 520 -2.41 -36.81 8.78
N ARG A 521 -3.69 -36.58 9.14
CA ARG A 521 -4.60 -37.60 9.70
C ARG A 521 -4.84 -38.75 8.72
N GLU A 522 -4.85 -38.49 7.42
CA GLU A 522 -4.96 -39.52 6.38
C GLU A 522 -3.65 -40.31 6.16
N ASN A 523 -2.51 -39.78 6.63
CA ASN A 523 -1.17 -40.30 6.33
C ASN A 523 -0.31 -40.45 7.61
N VAL A 524 -0.93 -40.86 8.73
CA VAL A 524 -0.28 -40.96 10.05
C VAL A 524 0.98 -41.84 10.01
N ASP A 525 0.97 -42.90 9.20
CA ASP A 525 2.08 -43.85 9.07
C ASP A 525 3.40 -43.18 8.65
N ILE A 526 3.32 -42.09 7.89
CA ILE A 526 4.47 -41.37 7.33
C ILE A 526 4.64 -39.95 7.87
N LEU A 527 3.57 -39.27 8.30
CA LEU A 527 3.62 -37.90 8.84
C LEU A 527 3.52 -37.83 10.37
N GLY A 528 3.29 -38.98 11.03
CA GLY A 528 3.25 -39.10 12.49
C GLY A 528 1.95 -38.59 13.13
N ASN A 529 1.92 -38.67 14.46
CA ASN A 529 0.73 -38.36 15.28
C ASN A 529 0.65 -36.90 15.74
N ASN A 530 1.77 -36.18 15.73
CA ASN A 530 1.81 -34.81 16.24
C ASN A 530 1.06 -33.86 15.31
N GLU A 531 0.04 -33.19 15.85
CA GLU A 531 -0.84 -32.22 15.19
C GLU A 531 -0.06 -31.13 14.45
N ILE A 532 -0.51 -30.78 13.23
CA ILE A 532 -0.06 -29.56 12.54
C ILE A 532 -1.02 -28.44 12.96
N SER A 533 -0.50 -27.42 13.65
CA SER A 533 -1.35 -26.36 14.24
C SER A 533 -0.90 -24.94 13.94
N LEU A 534 -1.85 -24.01 14.04
CA LEU A 534 -1.69 -22.57 13.82
C LEU A 534 -1.85 -21.80 15.13
N GLY A 535 -0.92 -20.89 15.42
CA GLY A 535 -1.06 -19.92 16.51
C GLY A 535 -1.26 -18.49 16.02
N LEU A 536 -2.05 -17.71 16.75
CA LEU A 536 -2.21 -16.26 16.54
C LEU A 536 -1.70 -15.48 17.76
N TRP A 537 -0.60 -14.76 17.58
CA TRP A 537 0.12 -14.04 18.65
C TRP A 537 0.20 -12.54 18.33
N ILE A 538 -0.88 -11.79 18.60
CA ILE A 538 -1.05 -10.43 18.04
C ILE A 538 -1.29 -9.30 19.06
N GLY A 539 -1.69 -9.58 20.29
CA GLY A 539 -1.81 -8.58 21.37
C GLY A 539 -3.09 -8.72 22.18
N GLY A 540 -3.04 -8.29 23.45
CA GLY A 540 -4.16 -8.37 24.40
C GLY A 540 -5.42 -7.56 24.02
N SER A 541 -5.32 -6.65 23.04
CA SER A 541 -6.46 -5.91 22.49
C SER A 541 -7.31 -6.73 21.51
N SER A 542 -6.76 -7.81 20.96
CA SER A 542 -7.35 -8.55 19.84
C SER A 542 -7.46 -10.04 20.11
N SER A 543 -6.63 -10.57 21.02
CA SER A 543 -6.76 -11.94 21.54
C SER A 543 -6.35 -12.02 23.01
N PRO A 544 -6.92 -12.95 23.82
CA PRO A 544 -6.58 -13.06 25.24
C PRO A 544 -5.13 -13.48 25.48
N ASN A 545 -4.45 -12.83 26.43
CA ASN A 545 -3.09 -13.23 26.80
C ASN A 545 -3.06 -14.42 27.79
N LYS A 546 -4.13 -14.63 28.56
CA LYS A 546 -4.21 -15.62 29.64
C LYS A 546 -5.57 -16.33 29.64
N PHE A 547 -5.63 -17.50 30.29
CA PHE A 547 -6.89 -18.19 30.53
C PHE A 547 -7.79 -17.42 31.49
N VAL A 548 -7.22 -16.98 32.62
CA VAL A 548 -7.89 -16.17 33.63
C VAL A 548 -7.33 -14.75 33.59
N GLY A 549 -8.22 -13.78 33.59
CA GLY A 549 -7.91 -12.37 33.50
C GLY A 549 -7.28 -11.77 34.75
N SER A 550 -7.13 -10.46 34.71
CA SER A 550 -6.77 -9.60 35.83
C SER A 550 -7.84 -8.54 36.02
N GLN A 551 -7.70 -7.69 37.04
CA GLN A 551 -8.64 -6.59 37.30
C GLN A 551 -8.82 -5.62 36.10
N TYR A 552 -7.86 -5.57 35.17
CA TYR A 552 -7.84 -4.60 34.05
C TYR A 552 -8.05 -5.24 32.67
N MET A 553 -8.00 -6.58 32.57
CA MET A 553 -8.06 -7.27 31.27
C MET A 553 -8.62 -8.67 31.48
N GLN A 554 -9.69 -9.01 30.78
CA GLN A 554 -10.33 -10.32 30.83
C GLN A 554 -9.45 -11.40 30.18
N GLY A 555 -9.48 -12.62 30.71
CA GLY A 555 -8.90 -13.80 30.10
C GLY A 555 -9.91 -14.51 29.19
N SER A 556 -9.50 -15.62 28.59
CA SER A 556 -10.38 -16.40 27.71
C SER A 556 -11.55 -17.05 28.46
N SER A 557 -11.40 -17.37 29.75
CA SER A 557 -12.44 -17.97 30.58
C SER A 557 -13.58 -16.96 30.81
N GLU A 558 -13.24 -15.72 31.20
CA GLU A 558 -14.23 -14.67 31.43
C GLU A 558 -14.94 -14.24 30.14
N GLN A 559 -14.19 -14.05 29.04
CA GLN A 559 -14.78 -13.69 27.73
C GLN A 559 -15.74 -14.78 27.22
N TYR A 560 -15.41 -16.06 27.44
CA TYR A 560 -16.30 -17.16 27.06
C TYR A 560 -17.58 -17.19 27.90
N ILE A 561 -17.47 -17.01 29.22
CA ILE A 561 -18.64 -16.94 30.11
C ILE A 561 -19.55 -15.76 29.75
N GLU A 562 -18.97 -14.61 29.39
CA GLU A 562 -19.72 -13.44 28.94
C GLU A 562 -20.42 -13.70 27.60
N LEU A 563 -19.74 -14.34 26.65
CA LEU A 563 -20.31 -14.73 25.36
C LEU A 563 -21.53 -15.66 25.51
N LEU A 564 -21.47 -16.65 26.42
CA LEU A 564 -22.59 -17.56 26.72
C LEU A 564 -23.78 -16.86 27.40
N LYS A 565 -23.53 -15.74 28.07
CA LYS A 565 -24.56 -14.96 28.78
C LYS A 565 -25.14 -13.82 27.94
N ASN A 566 -24.56 -13.52 26.79
CA ASN A 566 -25.04 -12.47 25.91
C ASN A 566 -26.34 -12.92 25.23
N ASP A 567 -27.42 -12.16 25.42
CA ASP A 567 -28.74 -12.44 24.83
C ASP A 567 -28.72 -12.32 23.29
N ASN A 568 -27.94 -11.37 22.75
CA ASN A 568 -27.83 -11.09 21.32
C ASN A 568 -26.34 -10.98 20.90
N PRO A 569 -25.63 -12.10 20.81
CA PRO A 569 -24.24 -12.15 20.36
C PRO A 569 -24.06 -11.78 18.88
N ASN A 570 -25.12 -11.76 18.06
CA ASN A 570 -25.11 -11.31 16.66
C ASN A 570 -24.03 -11.98 15.79
N SER A 571 -23.71 -13.25 16.07
CA SER A 571 -22.64 -14.00 15.39
C SER A 571 -21.23 -13.37 15.52
N GLU A 572 -21.00 -12.53 16.53
CA GLU A 572 -19.71 -11.88 16.79
C GLU A 572 -18.84 -12.68 17.75
N SER A 573 -17.59 -12.90 17.34
CA SER A 573 -16.62 -13.69 18.12
C SER A 573 -15.62 -12.80 18.86
N PRO A 574 -15.43 -12.99 20.18
CA PRO A 574 -14.40 -12.28 20.93
C PRO A 574 -12.98 -12.80 20.65
N PHE A 575 -12.83 -13.90 19.90
CA PHE A 575 -11.57 -14.64 19.73
C PHE A 575 -10.92 -14.47 18.34
N SER A 576 -11.23 -13.39 17.61
CA SER A 576 -10.67 -13.07 16.27
C SER A 576 -10.97 -14.08 15.14
N ILE A 577 -11.82 -15.08 15.39
CA ILE A 577 -12.31 -16.03 14.37
C ILE A 577 -13.82 -16.23 14.54
N SER A 578 -14.57 -15.93 13.49
CA SER A 578 -16.04 -16.01 13.50
C SER A 578 -16.59 -17.25 12.80
N MET A 579 -15.81 -17.92 11.95
CA MET A 579 -16.26 -19.02 11.10
C MET A 579 -15.27 -20.19 11.12
N CYS A 580 -15.78 -21.42 11.00
CA CYS A 580 -14.98 -22.61 10.81
C CYS A 580 -14.18 -22.52 9.49
N PRO A 581 -12.85 -22.69 9.51
CA PRO A 581 -12.04 -22.60 8.29
C PRO A 581 -12.33 -23.73 7.29
N TRP A 582 -12.89 -24.85 7.75
CA TRP A 582 -13.15 -26.01 6.89
C TRP A 582 -14.49 -25.91 6.14
N CYS A 583 -15.62 -25.85 6.87
CA CYS A 583 -16.96 -25.86 6.28
C CYS A 583 -17.67 -24.50 6.33
N ASN A 584 -17.02 -23.47 6.90
CA ASN A 584 -17.55 -22.11 7.00
C ASN A 584 -18.79 -21.93 7.90
N THR A 585 -19.12 -22.90 8.74
CA THR A 585 -20.12 -22.75 9.81
C THR A 585 -19.71 -21.62 10.76
N ASN A 586 -20.64 -20.70 11.09
CA ASN A 586 -20.40 -19.66 12.10
C ASN A 586 -20.07 -20.31 13.45
N LEU A 587 -19.12 -19.75 14.19
CA LEU A 587 -18.68 -20.27 15.50
C LEU A 587 -19.48 -19.68 16.66
N VAL A 588 -20.28 -18.64 16.40
CA VAL A 588 -21.13 -17.99 17.41
C VAL A 588 -22.56 -17.93 16.86
N PRO A 589 -23.58 -18.28 17.66
CA PRO A 589 -24.97 -18.13 17.28
C PRO A 589 -25.41 -16.67 17.16
N ASP A 590 -26.52 -16.42 16.47
CA ASP A 590 -27.11 -15.07 16.36
C ASP A 590 -27.73 -14.61 17.69
N LYS A 591 -28.33 -15.56 18.41
CA LYS A 591 -28.99 -15.37 19.71
C LYS A 591 -28.41 -16.34 20.74
N GLN A 592 -28.57 -16.00 22.02
CA GLN A 592 -28.21 -16.92 23.10
C GLN A 592 -28.79 -18.31 22.86
N SER A 593 -27.93 -19.32 22.94
CA SER A 593 -28.26 -20.71 22.63
C SER A 593 -27.54 -21.67 23.58
N ASP A 594 -27.79 -22.97 23.41
CA ASP A 594 -27.03 -24.01 24.11
C ASP A 594 -25.52 -23.89 23.86
N GLU A 595 -24.71 -24.26 24.85
CA GLU A 595 -23.23 -24.21 24.78
C GLU A 595 -22.66 -24.93 23.55
N LYS A 596 -23.27 -26.04 23.12
CA LYS A 596 -22.88 -26.82 21.92
C LYS A 596 -22.95 -26.02 20.61
N CYS A 597 -23.71 -24.92 20.59
CA CYS A 597 -23.82 -24.04 19.42
C CYS A 597 -22.63 -23.08 19.30
N TYR A 598 -21.76 -23.01 20.31
CA TYR A 598 -20.57 -22.16 20.31
C TYR A 598 -19.33 -22.99 19.95
N GLY A 599 -18.50 -22.48 19.05
CA GLY A 599 -17.28 -23.13 18.55
C GLY A 599 -16.05 -22.97 19.46
N PHE A 600 -16.28 -22.75 20.76
CA PHE A 600 -15.26 -22.41 21.73
C PHE A 600 -15.46 -23.24 23.00
N LYS A 601 -14.37 -23.70 23.61
CA LYS A 601 -14.36 -24.30 24.94
C LYS A 601 -13.23 -23.67 25.74
N SER A 602 -13.57 -23.00 26.85
CA SER A 602 -12.61 -22.27 27.66
C SER A 602 -12.77 -22.64 29.13
N SER A 603 -11.65 -22.83 29.82
CA SER A 603 -11.56 -23.04 31.26
C SER A 603 -10.42 -22.20 31.84
N ASP A 604 -10.26 -22.25 33.16
CA ASP A 604 -9.15 -21.56 33.85
C ASP A 604 -7.77 -22.13 33.49
N MET A 605 -7.71 -23.27 32.77
CA MET A 605 -6.47 -23.97 32.42
C MET A 605 -6.32 -24.30 30.93
N SER A 606 -7.37 -24.16 30.12
CA SER A 606 -7.35 -24.60 28.72
C SER A 606 -8.25 -23.75 27.84
N PHE A 607 -7.92 -23.73 26.56
CA PHE A 607 -8.73 -23.11 25.52
C PHE A 607 -8.66 -23.96 24.24
N ASP A 608 -9.82 -24.34 23.72
CA ASP A 608 -9.95 -25.14 22.51
C ASP A 608 -11.01 -24.53 21.58
N LEU A 609 -10.79 -24.71 20.27
CA LEU A 609 -11.71 -24.33 19.21
C LEU A 609 -12.26 -25.58 18.55
N ASN A 610 -13.53 -25.55 18.16
CA ASN A 610 -14.17 -26.65 17.47
C ASN A 610 -15.30 -26.16 16.54
N CYS A 611 -15.66 -26.95 15.53
CA CYS A 611 -16.81 -26.62 14.69
C CYS A 611 -18.12 -27.02 15.40
N PRO A 612 -19.13 -26.14 15.50
CA PRO A 612 -20.43 -26.49 16.07
C PRO A 612 -21.18 -27.55 15.26
N SER A 613 -20.97 -27.59 13.94
CA SER A 613 -21.58 -28.61 13.08
C SER A 613 -21.06 -30.01 13.39
N GLN A 614 -21.98 -30.96 13.56
CA GLN A 614 -21.67 -32.35 13.89
C GLN A 614 -21.13 -33.14 12.69
N SER A 615 -21.53 -32.79 11.46
CA SER A 615 -21.02 -33.46 10.25
C SER A 615 -19.67 -32.92 9.79
N CYS A 616 -19.11 -31.90 10.45
CA CYS A 616 -17.82 -31.34 10.10
C CYS A 616 -16.64 -32.22 10.55
N GLU A 617 -15.68 -32.45 9.65
CA GLU A 617 -14.35 -33.07 9.93
C GLU A 617 -13.63 -32.49 11.18
N PHE A 618 -13.90 -31.22 11.53
CA PHE A 618 -13.29 -30.52 12.67
C PHE A 618 -14.28 -30.25 13.81
N HIS A 619 -15.35 -31.04 13.93
CA HIS A 619 -16.31 -30.97 15.04
C HIS A 619 -15.66 -31.17 16.41
N GLU A 620 -14.70 -32.08 16.51
CA GLU A 620 -14.03 -32.37 17.78
C GLU A 620 -13.04 -31.28 18.18
N LYS A 621 -12.18 -30.86 17.24
CA LYS A 621 -11.12 -29.89 17.48
C LYS A 621 -10.60 -29.27 16.18
N LEU A 622 -10.49 -27.95 16.17
CA LEU A 622 -9.76 -27.17 15.19
C LEU A 622 -8.29 -27.00 15.61
N PRO A 623 -7.32 -27.15 14.69
CA PRO A 623 -5.88 -27.07 15.01
C PRO A 623 -5.40 -25.60 15.12
N ILE A 624 -6.08 -24.80 15.94
CA ILE A 624 -5.88 -23.34 16.04
C ILE A 624 -5.79 -22.94 17.51
N GLN A 625 -4.86 -22.03 17.83
CA GLN A 625 -4.66 -21.46 19.16
C GLN A 625 -4.53 -19.94 19.08
N VAL A 626 -5.34 -19.21 19.86
CA VAL A 626 -5.36 -17.73 19.87
C VAL A 626 -5.03 -17.13 21.24
N VAL A 627 -4.85 -17.98 22.26
CA VAL A 627 -4.51 -17.56 23.62
C VAL A 627 -3.00 -17.70 23.82
N ASP A 628 -2.30 -16.61 24.14
CA ASP A 628 -0.84 -16.59 24.32
C ASP A 628 -0.36 -17.69 25.29
N GLN A 629 -1.02 -17.82 26.44
CA GLN A 629 -0.67 -18.82 27.45
C GLN A 629 -0.76 -20.26 26.90
N ALA A 630 -1.76 -20.56 26.06
CA ALA A 630 -1.89 -21.86 25.40
C ALA A 630 -0.79 -22.06 24.35
N ILE A 631 -0.46 -21.02 23.58
CA ILE A 631 0.64 -21.01 22.60
C ILE A 631 1.96 -21.32 23.32
N TYR A 632 2.25 -20.74 24.48
CA TYR A 632 3.48 -21.03 25.21
C TYR A 632 3.49 -22.43 25.83
N GLN A 633 2.33 -22.96 26.23
CA GLN A 633 2.23 -24.32 26.78
C GLN A 633 2.43 -25.39 25.70
N LYS A 634 1.83 -25.20 24.53
CA LYS A 634 1.96 -26.07 23.36
C LYS A 634 2.23 -25.21 22.12
N PRO A 635 3.52 -24.91 21.82
CA PRO A 635 3.88 -24.12 20.65
C PRO A 635 3.34 -24.72 19.34
N PRO A 636 2.76 -23.91 18.44
CA PRO A 636 2.18 -24.38 17.19
C PRO A 636 3.24 -24.66 16.13
N THR A 637 2.90 -25.41 15.08
CA THR A 637 3.80 -25.61 13.93
C THR A 637 4.01 -24.31 13.14
N PHE A 638 2.95 -23.53 12.97
CA PHE A 638 2.96 -22.24 12.28
C PHE A 638 2.50 -21.16 13.26
N LEU A 639 3.32 -20.14 13.51
CA LEU A 639 2.96 -18.99 14.33
C LEU A 639 2.79 -17.72 13.50
N LEU A 640 1.61 -17.11 13.54
CA LEU A 640 1.35 -15.76 13.03
C LEU A 640 1.51 -14.77 14.18
N ALA A 641 2.40 -13.80 14.03
CA ALA A 641 2.73 -12.84 15.06
C ALA A 641 2.72 -11.39 14.56
N THR A 642 2.44 -10.44 15.44
CA THR A 642 2.80 -9.04 15.19
C THR A 642 4.23 -8.78 15.65
N ILE A 643 4.96 -7.90 14.96
CA ILE A 643 6.33 -7.52 15.37
C ILE A 643 6.33 -6.94 16.79
N ASP A 644 5.24 -6.24 17.17
CA ASP A 644 5.10 -5.65 18.51
C ASP A 644 5.19 -6.69 19.64
N LYS A 645 4.71 -7.91 19.42
CA LYS A 645 4.78 -8.99 20.41
C LYS A 645 6.21 -9.43 20.72
N PHE A 646 7.18 -9.11 19.88
CA PHE A 646 8.56 -9.50 20.12
C PHE A 646 9.18 -8.73 21.28
N ALA A 647 8.66 -7.53 21.60
CA ALA A 647 9.00 -6.84 22.83
C ALA A 647 8.61 -7.68 24.08
N GLN A 648 7.57 -8.53 23.99
CA GLN A 648 7.12 -9.38 25.10
C GLN A 648 8.15 -10.44 25.52
N PHE A 649 9.16 -10.76 24.69
CA PHE A 649 10.26 -11.64 25.14
C PHE A 649 11.02 -11.05 26.34
N ALA A 650 11.06 -9.72 26.47
CA ALA A 650 11.65 -9.06 27.64
C ALA A 650 10.77 -9.19 28.88
N HIS A 651 9.46 -9.37 28.73
CA HIS A 651 8.46 -9.32 29.80
C HIS A 651 8.02 -10.70 30.29
N VAL A 652 7.77 -11.62 29.36
CA VAL A 652 7.15 -12.93 29.60
C VAL A 652 8.19 -14.03 29.41
N ALA A 653 8.56 -14.74 30.48
CA ALA A 653 9.57 -15.79 30.42
C ALA A 653 9.15 -16.98 29.54
N GLU A 654 7.87 -17.34 29.58
CA GLU A 654 7.29 -18.47 28.87
C GLU A 654 7.32 -18.28 27.34
N SER A 655 7.42 -17.04 26.86
CA SER A 655 7.53 -16.73 25.43
C SER A 655 8.77 -17.36 24.78
N GLY A 656 9.84 -17.61 25.54
CA GLY A 656 11.05 -18.28 25.07
C GLY A 656 10.81 -19.66 24.46
N LYS A 657 9.72 -20.33 24.85
CA LYS A 657 9.31 -21.64 24.30
C LYS A 657 8.95 -21.60 22.81
N ILE A 658 8.65 -20.42 22.28
CA ILE A 658 8.45 -20.21 20.82
C ILE A 658 9.78 -20.40 20.08
N LEU A 659 10.88 -19.96 20.68
CA LEU A 659 12.21 -19.99 20.04
C LEU A 659 12.99 -21.26 20.37
N ASN A 660 12.75 -21.89 21.53
CA ASN A 660 13.50 -23.05 21.99
C ASN A 660 12.61 -24.01 22.78
N LYS A 661 12.54 -25.27 22.35
CA LYS A 661 11.86 -26.34 23.09
C LYS A 661 12.87 -27.38 23.55
N ASP A 662 12.97 -27.50 24.87
CA ASP A 662 13.74 -28.46 25.67
C ASP A 662 15.26 -28.56 25.39
N PHE A 663 15.77 -28.48 24.15
CA PHE A 663 17.22 -28.52 23.82
C PHE A 663 17.62 -27.91 22.46
N GLY A 664 16.76 -27.11 21.81
CA GLY A 664 17.08 -26.52 20.50
C GLY A 664 15.87 -25.85 19.82
N SER A 665 16.11 -25.26 18.67
CA SER A 665 15.10 -24.58 17.85
C SER A 665 14.94 -25.27 16.50
N SER A 666 13.71 -25.57 16.11
CA SER A 666 13.41 -26.03 14.75
C SER A 666 13.03 -24.91 13.79
N LEU A 667 13.03 -23.64 14.22
CA LEU A 667 12.56 -22.54 13.40
C LEU A 667 13.37 -22.43 12.11
N SER A 668 12.76 -22.80 10.99
CA SER A 668 13.43 -22.90 9.69
C SER A 668 13.00 -21.83 8.71
N LEU A 669 11.86 -21.19 8.93
CA LEU A 669 11.34 -20.17 8.03
C LEU A 669 10.77 -18.99 8.82
N ILE A 670 11.25 -17.80 8.46
CA ILE A 670 10.71 -16.54 8.92
C ILE A 670 10.16 -15.79 7.71
N ILE A 671 8.88 -15.42 7.78
CA ILE A 671 8.16 -14.70 6.72
C ILE A 671 7.86 -13.29 7.20
N GLN A 672 8.28 -12.29 6.44
CA GLN A 672 7.93 -10.89 6.66
C GLN A 672 7.01 -10.38 5.55
N ASP A 673 5.72 -10.21 5.86
CA ASP A 673 4.80 -9.58 4.93
C ASP A 673 4.86 -8.05 5.06
N GLU A 674 4.60 -7.35 3.97
CA GLU A 674 4.66 -5.89 3.85
C GLU A 674 5.97 -5.28 4.42
N LEU A 675 7.12 -5.76 3.94
CA LEU A 675 8.46 -5.34 4.41
C LEU A 675 8.65 -3.81 4.39
N HIS A 676 8.03 -3.11 3.45
CA HIS A 676 8.11 -1.64 3.34
C HIS A 676 7.51 -0.89 4.56
N LEU A 677 6.64 -1.55 5.34
CA LEU A 677 6.08 -0.98 6.57
C LEU A 677 7.09 -1.01 7.74
N ILE A 678 8.17 -1.79 7.63
CA ILE A 678 9.27 -1.82 8.61
C ILE A 678 10.31 -0.78 8.22
N SER A 679 9.93 0.49 8.35
CA SER A 679 10.70 1.64 7.91
C SER A 679 10.72 2.75 8.97
N GLY A 680 11.62 3.74 8.79
CA GLY A 680 11.72 4.91 9.64
C GLY A 680 11.96 4.54 11.12
N PRO A 681 11.24 5.16 12.07
CA PRO A 681 11.39 4.88 13.49
C PRO A 681 11.09 3.42 13.87
N LEU A 682 10.03 2.83 13.31
CA LEU A 682 9.65 1.43 13.57
C LEU A 682 10.73 0.48 13.08
N GLY A 683 11.17 0.64 11.83
CA GLY A 683 12.23 -0.19 11.27
C GLY A 683 13.54 -0.06 12.05
N THR A 684 13.88 1.15 12.47
CA THR A 684 15.08 1.44 13.28
C THR A 684 15.09 0.66 14.60
N VAL A 685 13.99 0.68 15.36
CA VAL A 685 13.84 -0.14 16.59
C VAL A 685 13.86 -1.64 16.28
N THR A 686 13.19 -2.04 15.20
CA THR A 686 13.10 -3.44 14.77
C THR A 686 14.47 -4.02 14.45
N GLY A 687 15.30 -3.30 13.69
CA GLY A 687 16.62 -3.79 13.29
C GLY A 687 17.51 -4.13 14.48
N ALA A 688 17.46 -3.34 15.56
CA ALA A 688 18.22 -3.63 16.78
C ALA A 688 17.69 -4.85 17.55
N LEU A 689 16.37 -5.04 17.62
CA LEU A 689 15.78 -6.21 18.29
C LEU A 689 15.95 -7.49 17.48
N GLU A 690 15.87 -7.43 16.16
CA GLU A 690 16.19 -8.56 15.26
C GLU A 690 17.62 -9.07 15.51
N ALA A 691 18.57 -8.21 15.89
CA ALA A 691 19.92 -8.66 16.22
C ALA A 691 19.94 -9.64 17.40
N VAL A 692 19.14 -9.40 18.43
CA VAL A 692 19.05 -10.32 19.57
C VAL A 692 18.39 -11.62 19.17
N PHE A 693 17.34 -11.57 18.35
CA PHE A 693 16.67 -12.78 17.86
C PHE A 693 17.60 -13.61 16.97
N ASP A 694 18.34 -13.00 16.05
CA ASP A 694 19.34 -13.69 15.23
C ASP A 694 20.39 -14.37 16.12
N VAL A 695 20.84 -13.73 17.22
CA VAL A 695 21.80 -14.32 18.16
C VAL A 695 21.20 -15.48 18.94
N LEU A 696 19.98 -15.35 19.45
CA LEU A 696 19.30 -16.42 20.19
C LEU A 696 19.03 -17.63 19.30
N LEU A 697 18.55 -17.41 18.08
CA LEU A 697 18.30 -18.49 17.12
C LEU A 697 19.60 -19.25 16.82
N LYS A 698 20.71 -18.53 16.60
CA LYS A 698 22.03 -19.14 16.44
C LYS A 698 22.48 -19.94 17.67
N ASP A 699 22.28 -19.42 18.90
CA ASP A 699 22.58 -20.16 20.15
C ASP A 699 21.73 -21.42 20.31
N PHE A 700 20.48 -21.38 19.83
CA PHE A 700 19.56 -22.52 19.85
C PHE A 700 19.74 -23.48 18.66
N GLY A 701 20.74 -23.24 17.79
CA GLY A 701 21.04 -24.09 16.63
C GLY A 701 20.14 -23.86 15.41
N ALA A 702 19.25 -22.86 15.43
CA ALA A 702 18.43 -22.52 14.27
C ALA A 702 19.14 -21.53 13.34
N LYS A 703 19.01 -21.81 12.04
CA LYS A 703 19.44 -20.92 10.96
C LYS A 703 18.25 -20.73 10.01
N PRO A 704 17.23 -19.93 10.34
CA PRO A 704 16.04 -19.82 9.51
C PRO A 704 16.32 -19.14 8.18
N LYS A 705 15.63 -19.60 7.13
CA LYS A 705 15.49 -18.91 5.85
C LYS A 705 14.54 -17.73 6.01
N TYR A 706 14.87 -16.59 5.40
CA TYR A 706 14.02 -15.40 5.40
C TYR A 706 13.35 -15.24 4.04
N ILE A 707 12.02 -15.09 4.08
CA ILE A 707 11.20 -14.71 2.94
C ILE A 707 10.52 -13.39 3.28
N ALA A 708 10.51 -12.45 2.35
CA ALA A 708 9.82 -11.19 2.51
C ALA A 708 8.88 -10.91 1.32
N ALA A 709 7.85 -10.10 1.54
CA ALA A 709 6.93 -9.68 0.51
C ALA A 709 6.69 -8.16 0.57
N THR A 710 6.56 -7.53 -0.61
CA THR A 710 6.23 -6.11 -0.71
C THR A 710 5.59 -5.76 -2.06
N ALA A 711 4.78 -4.69 -2.08
CA ALA A 711 4.23 -4.11 -3.31
C ALA A 711 5.07 -2.95 -3.87
N THR A 712 5.64 -2.14 -2.99
CA THR A 712 6.37 -0.92 -3.34
C THR A 712 7.61 -0.83 -2.47
N ILE A 713 8.80 -0.94 -3.07
CA ILE A 713 10.05 -0.83 -2.34
C ILE A 713 11.13 -0.22 -3.23
N ARG A 714 11.99 0.59 -2.61
CA ARG A 714 13.29 1.04 -3.12
C ARG A 714 14.27 0.99 -1.96
N GLY A 715 15.54 0.74 -2.23
CA GLY A 715 16.57 0.55 -1.20
C GLY A 715 16.39 -0.77 -0.45
N ALA A 716 15.81 -1.79 -1.08
CA ALA A 716 15.53 -3.08 -0.44
C ALA A 716 16.79 -3.75 0.11
N LYS A 717 17.93 -3.59 -0.59
CA LYS A 717 19.22 -4.12 -0.17
C LYS A 717 19.66 -3.51 1.16
N ASP A 718 19.74 -2.18 1.22
CA ASP A 718 20.16 -1.46 2.42
C ASP A 718 19.18 -1.71 3.58
N GLN A 719 17.88 -1.73 3.31
CA GLN A 719 16.87 -2.04 4.32
C GLN A 719 17.07 -3.44 4.91
N VAL A 720 17.25 -4.46 4.07
CA VAL A 720 17.44 -5.86 4.50
C VAL A 720 18.77 -6.05 5.21
N GLU A 721 19.86 -5.44 4.72
CA GLU A 721 21.17 -5.51 5.36
C GLU A 721 21.12 -4.93 6.78
N ARG A 722 20.48 -3.77 6.95
CA ARG A 722 20.34 -3.12 8.26
C ARG A 722 19.35 -3.83 9.19
N LEU A 723 18.31 -4.44 8.66
CA LEU A 723 17.31 -5.16 9.48
C LEU A 723 17.78 -6.56 9.89
N TYR A 724 18.45 -7.28 9.00
CA TYR A 724 18.64 -8.73 9.10
C TYR A 724 20.08 -9.21 8.92
N GLU A 725 21.04 -8.32 8.62
CA GLU A 725 22.45 -8.69 8.34
C GLU A 725 22.59 -9.74 7.22
N ARG A 726 21.79 -9.58 6.15
CA ARG A 726 21.68 -10.54 5.04
C ARG A 726 21.68 -9.82 3.69
N ASP A 727 22.09 -10.52 2.64
CA ASP A 727 21.85 -10.08 1.26
C ASP A 727 20.38 -10.30 0.87
N VAL A 728 19.93 -9.60 -0.19
CA VAL A 728 18.57 -9.73 -0.73
C VAL A 728 18.58 -10.18 -2.18
N ASN A 729 17.67 -11.07 -2.52
CA ASN A 729 17.34 -11.43 -3.90
C ASN A 729 15.89 -11.05 -4.19
N ILE A 730 15.66 -10.21 -5.20
CA ILE A 730 14.34 -9.71 -5.55
C ILE A 730 13.78 -10.53 -6.72
N PHE A 731 12.58 -11.08 -6.55
CA PHE A 731 11.90 -11.87 -7.56
C PHE A 731 10.56 -11.23 -7.99
N PRO A 732 10.28 -11.14 -9.30
CA PRO A 732 11.16 -11.47 -10.42
C PRO A 732 12.27 -10.42 -10.59
N PRO A 733 13.44 -10.81 -11.11
CA PRO A 733 14.48 -9.85 -11.46
C PRO A 733 13.98 -8.88 -12.54
N SER A 734 14.51 -7.66 -12.52
CA SER A 734 14.21 -6.65 -13.52
C SER A 734 14.77 -7.05 -14.90
N GLY A 735 13.96 -6.90 -15.94
CA GLY A 735 14.41 -7.01 -17.33
C GLY A 735 15.10 -5.73 -17.80
N ILE A 736 14.91 -5.39 -19.09
CA ILE A 736 15.48 -4.19 -19.69
C ILE A 736 14.53 -2.97 -19.71
N ASN A 737 13.26 -3.20 -19.37
CA ASN A 737 12.21 -2.22 -19.33
C ASN A 737 11.34 -2.50 -18.09
N HIS A 738 10.87 -1.46 -17.40
CA HIS A 738 9.96 -1.60 -16.26
C HIS A 738 8.63 -2.31 -16.62
N LYS A 739 8.22 -2.28 -17.89
CA LYS A 739 6.95 -2.85 -18.40
C LYS A 739 6.94 -4.37 -18.57
N ASP A 740 8.10 -5.01 -18.58
CA ASP A 740 8.22 -6.47 -18.81
C ASP A 740 9.30 -7.08 -17.90
N ARG A 741 8.86 -7.89 -16.94
CA ARG A 741 9.71 -8.74 -16.10
C ARG A 741 9.43 -10.23 -16.30
N PHE A 742 8.88 -10.57 -17.46
CA PHE A 742 8.33 -11.87 -17.80
C PHE A 742 7.12 -12.28 -16.95
N PHE A 743 7.34 -12.54 -15.65
CA PHE A 743 6.31 -12.96 -14.68
C PHE A 743 5.32 -11.85 -14.30
N SER A 744 5.63 -10.61 -14.69
CA SER A 744 4.76 -9.45 -14.57
C SER A 744 4.97 -8.59 -15.82
N ARG A 745 3.92 -8.38 -16.60
CA ARG A 745 3.91 -7.53 -17.79
C ARG A 745 2.77 -6.54 -17.71
N GLU A 746 2.91 -5.36 -18.30
CA GLU A 746 1.77 -4.46 -18.46
C GLU A 746 0.62 -5.16 -19.19
N ASP A 747 -0.58 -5.10 -18.62
CA ASP A 747 -1.78 -5.62 -19.26
C ASP A 747 -2.34 -4.55 -20.20
N THR A 748 -2.01 -4.63 -21.48
CA THR A 748 -2.52 -3.67 -22.48
C THR A 748 -4.03 -3.76 -22.69
N LYS A 749 -4.69 -4.81 -22.18
CA LYS A 749 -6.16 -4.94 -22.21
C LYS A 749 -6.80 -4.35 -20.96
N ASP A 750 -6.05 -4.19 -19.88
CA ASP A 750 -6.50 -3.52 -18.67
C ASP A 750 -6.58 -2.00 -18.94
N PRO A 751 -7.77 -1.38 -18.82
CA PRO A 751 -7.91 0.07 -18.95
C PRO A 751 -7.17 0.86 -17.86
N GLY A 752 -6.64 0.19 -16.84
CA GLY A 752 -5.84 0.78 -15.77
C GLY A 752 -6.63 1.74 -14.88
N ARG A 753 -5.92 2.49 -14.05
CA ARG A 753 -6.47 3.56 -13.21
C ARG A 753 -6.22 4.91 -13.86
N LEU A 754 -7.26 5.70 -14.02
CA LEU A 754 -7.19 7.06 -14.56
C LEU A 754 -6.98 8.04 -13.41
N TYR A 755 -5.88 8.78 -13.45
CA TYR A 755 -5.59 9.86 -12.52
C TYR A 755 -5.90 11.19 -13.17
N VAL A 756 -6.50 12.10 -12.40
CA VAL A 756 -6.85 13.45 -12.82
C VAL A 756 -6.33 14.44 -11.79
N GLY A 757 -5.54 15.42 -12.20
CA GLY A 757 -5.06 16.50 -11.34
C GLY A 757 -5.99 17.70 -11.40
N VAL A 758 -6.36 18.25 -10.25
CA VAL A 758 -7.14 19.49 -10.16
C VAL A 758 -6.42 20.42 -9.19
N MET A 759 -6.03 21.59 -9.67
CA MET A 759 -5.50 22.68 -8.85
C MET A 759 -6.35 23.91 -9.13
N SER A 760 -6.95 24.47 -8.08
CA SER A 760 -7.83 25.62 -8.23
C SER A 760 -7.06 26.94 -8.30
N GLN A 761 -7.66 27.91 -8.99
CA GLN A 761 -7.17 29.28 -9.08
C GLN A 761 -8.19 30.19 -8.41
N GLY A 762 -7.80 30.91 -7.35
CA GLY A 762 -8.69 31.79 -6.61
C GLY A 762 -9.65 31.13 -5.61
N HIS A 763 -9.50 29.82 -5.32
CA HIS A 763 -10.34 29.10 -4.35
C HIS A 763 -9.54 28.48 -3.20
N THR A 764 -10.16 28.40 -2.01
CA THR A 764 -9.52 27.76 -0.86
C THR A 764 -9.46 26.24 -1.04
N ALA A 765 -8.59 25.59 -0.28
CA ALA A 765 -8.47 24.14 -0.22
C ALA A 765 -9.81 23.44 0.08
N ILE A 766 -10.55 24.00 1.05
CA ILE A 766 -11.85 23.47 1.51
C ILE A 766 -12.90 23.64 0.42
N THR A 767 -13.03 24.85 -0.13
CA THR A 767 -13.99 25.14 -1.21
C THR A 767 -13.75 24.24 -2.42
N THR A 768 -12.49 24.06 -2.82
CA THR A 768 -12.11 23.20 -3.95
C THR A 768 -12.47 21.73 -3.66
N ARG A 769 -12.20 21.26 -2.44
CA ARG A 769 -12.54 19.90 -2.01
C ARG A 769 -14.04 19.64 -2.07
N VAL A 770 -14.86 20.55 -1.52
CA VAL A 770 -16.32 20.45 -1.54
C VAL A 770 -16.82 20.39 -2.98
N ARG A 771 -16.34 21.26 -3.87
CA ARG A 771 -16.77 21.26 -5.27
C ARG A 771 -16.42 19.97 -6.01
N ILE A 772 -15.21 19.45 -5.81
CA ILE A 772 -14.81 18.17 -6.39
C ILE A 772 -15.70 17.04 -5.87
N ALA A 773 -15.89 16.94 -4.56
CA ALA A 773 -16.71 15.91 -3.94
C ALA A 773 -18.16 15.98 -4.43
N SER A 774 -18.75 17.18 -4.52
CA SER A 774 -20.12 17.39 -4.98
C SER A 774 -20.30 17.05 -6.47
N ALA A 775 -19.38 17.49 -7.35
CA ALA A 775 -19.45 17.17 -8.77
C ALA A 775 -19.31 15.66 -9.02
N LEU A 776 -18.36 15.01 -8.33
CA LEU A 776 -18.20 13.56 -8.37
C LEU A 776 -19.46 12.83 -7.88
N SER A 777 -20.01 13.26 -6.74
CA SER A 777 -21.19 12.63 -6.15
C SER A 777 -22.43 12.77 -7.02
N GLN A 778 -22.64 13.96 -7.62
CA GLN A 778 -23.79 14.24 -8.47
C GLN A 778 -23.69 13.55 -9.85
N SER A 779 -22.48 13.40 -10.39
CA SER A 779 -22.27 12.71 -11.68
C SER A 779 -22.85 11.29 -11.72
N ILE A 780 -22.94 10.63 -10.56
CA ILE A 780 -23.46 9.25 -10.41
C ILE A 780 -24.98 9.17 -10.64
N GLU A 781 -25.70 10.28 -10.41
CA GLU A 781 -27.14 10.35 -10.70
C GLU A 781 -27.44 10.91 -12.10
N GLU A 782 -26.57 11.76 -12.64
CA GLU A 782 -26.78 12.41 -13.94
C GLU A 782 -26.24 11.60 -15.13
N ILE A 783 -25.25 10.73 -14.92
CA ILE A 783 -24.65 9.92 -16.00
C ILE A 783 -25.27 8.52 -15.99
N PRO A 784 -25.99 8.14 -17.07
CA PRO A 784 -26.58 6.82 -17.17
C PRO A 784 -25.51 5.74 -17.33
N GLY A 785 -25.71 4.59 -16.68
CA GLY A 785 -24.79 3.46 -16.78
C GLY A 785 -25.40 2.16 -16.26
N ASP A 786 -24.77 1.05 -16.59
CA ASP A 786 -25.17 -0.27 -16.07
C ASP A 786 -25.06 -0.30 -14.54
N LYS A 787 -26.02 -0.95 -13.87
CA LYS A 787 -26.12 -0.97 -12.40
C LYS A 787 -24.80 -1.38 -11.71
N GLU A 788 -24.13 -2.43 -12.21
CA GLU A 788 -22.84 -2.89 -11.66
C GLU A 788 -21.72 -1.86 -11.83
N VAL A 789 -21.69 -1.17 -12.97
CA VAL A 789 -20.67 -0.14 -13.25
C VAL A 789 -20.90 1.05 -12.35
N VAL A 790 -22.13 1.55 -12.28
CA VAL A 790 -22.53 2.71 -11.46
C VAL A 790 -22.28 2.45 -9.97
N ASP A 791 -22.58 1.24 -9.49
CA ASP A 791 -22.31 0.82 -8.11
C ASP A 791 -20.85 1.03 -7.71
N GLY A 792 -19.92 0.71 -8.61
CA GLY A 792 -18.50 0.87 -8.32
C GLY A 792 -18.08 2.33 -8.05
N TYR A 793 -18.75 3.31 -8.66
CA TYR A 793 -18.49 4.73 -8.44
C TYR A 793 -19.39 5.34 -7.36
N HIS A 794 -20.40 4.61 -6.87
CA HIS A 794 -21.36 5.13 -5.90
C HIS A 794 -20.69 5.69 -4.64
N THR A 795 -19.76 4.93 -4.05
CA THR A 795 -19.05 5.33 -2.84
C THR A 795 -17.83 6.20 -3.19
N LEU A 796 -17.86 7.47 -2.77
CA LEU A 796 -16.73 8.38 -2.89
C LEU A 796 -15.74 8.20 -1.72
N VAL A 797 -14.55 7.70 -2.01
CA VAL A 797 -13.47 7.60 -1.02
C VAL A 797 -12.67 8.91 -0.99
N ILE A 798 -12.59 9.59 0.15
CA ILE A 798 -11.78 10.81 0.31
C ILE A 798 -10.56 10.54 1.19
N TYR A 799 -9.37 10.56 0.59
CA TYR A 799 -8.09 10.34 1.25
C TYR A 799 -7.50 11.63 1.83
N HIS A 800 -7.04 11.55 3.08
CA HIS A 800 -6.41 12.64 3.82
C HIS A 800 -5.02 12.30 4.34
N ASN A 801 -4.12 13.28 4.25
CA ASN A 801 -2.76 13.19 4.79
C ASN A 801 -2.71 13.34 6.33
N SER A 802 -3.78 13.83 6.96
CA SER A 802 -3.85 14.04 8.41
C SER A 802 -5.22 13.65 8.98
N ARG A 803 -5.22 13.21 10.25
CA ARG A 803 -6.46 12.87 10.99
C ARG A 803 -7.38 14.08 11.15
N ASN A 804 -6.81 15.26 11.43
CA ASN A 804 -7.57 16.50 11.61
C ASN A 804 -8.34 16.90 10.35
N GLU A 805 -7.74 16.74 9.17
CA GLU A 805 -8.45 17.02 7.91
C GLU A 805 -9.53 16.00 7.59
N LYS A 806 -9.31 14.73 7.94
CA LYS A 806 -10.32 13.66 7.82
C LYS A 806 -11.57 14.02 8.61
N SER A 807 -11.43 14.41 9.89
CA SER A 807 -12.57 14.76 10.74
C SER A 807 -13.34 15.98 10.21
N LYS A 808 -12.67 16.97 9.60
CA LYS A 808 -13.33 18.12 8.96
C LYS A 808 -14.21 17.70 7.77
N THR A 809 -13.76 16.74 6.96
CA THR A 809 -14.54 16.27 5.79
C THR A 809 -15.86 15.64 6.21
N LYS A 810 -15.93 14.98 7.37
CA LYS A 810 -17.19 14.46 7.92
C LYS A 810 -18.21 15.57 8.14
N THR A 811 -17.79 16.70 8.69
CA THR A 811 -18.65 17.89 8.86
C THR A 811 -19.10 18.44 7.51
N LEU A 812 -18.18 18.57 6.55
CA LEU A 812 -18.50 19.05 5.19
C LEU A 812 -19.48 18.11 4.46
N ALA A 813 -19.39 16.80 4.70
CA ALA A 813 -20.28 15.80 4.10
C ALA A 813 -21.72 15.89 4.60
N VAL A 814 -21.96 16.43 5.79
CA VAL A 814 -23.30 16.61 6.36
C VAL A 814 -24.01 17.82 5.73
N GLN A 815 -23.29 18.90 5.46
CA GLN A 815 -23.91 20.17 5.04
C GLN A 815 -23.36 20.73 3.72
N ASP A 816 -22.09 21.12 3.65
CA ASP A 816 -21.52 21.85 2.51
C ASP A 816 -21.58 21.06 1.18
N ILE A 817 -21.25 19.77 1.23
CA ILE A 817 -21.27 18.90 0.04
C ILE A 817 -22.70 18.71 -0.48
N PRO A 818 -23.70 18.33 0.34
CA PRO A 818 -25.10 18.28 -0.08
C PRO A 818 -25.67 19.62 -0.59
N GLU A 819 -25.34 20.74 0.06
CA GLU A 819 -25.78 22.07 -0.40
C GLU A 819 -25.22 22.38 -1.78
N ARG A 820 -23.94 22.08 -2.02
CA ARG A 820 -23.33 22.27 -3.33
C ARG A 820 -23.87 21.28 -4.38
N ILE A 821 -24.20 20.05 -4.02
CA ILE A 821 -24.88 19.09 -4.93
C ILE A 821 -26.22 19.68 -5.41
N LYS A 822 -27.03 20.22 -4.49
CA LYS A 822 -28.30 20.88 -4.84
C LYS A 822 -28.10 22.04 -5.80
N GLN A 823 -27.04 22.83 -5.61
CA GLN A 823 -26.70 23.92 -6.53
C GLN A 823 -26.34 23.40 -7.93
N ILE A 824 -25.51 22.36 -8.03
CA ILE A 824 -25.13 21.77 -9.32
C ILE A 824 -26.37 21.26 -10.05
N ALA A 825 -27.22 20.47 -9.38
CA ALA A 825 -28.46 19.95 -9.94
C ALA A 825 -29.41 21.07 -10.40
N SER A 826 -29.46 22.20 -9.68
CA SER A 826 -30.33 23.34 -10.02
C SER A 826 -29.87 24.17 -11.23
N LEU A 827 -28.58 24.10 -11.60
CA LEU A 827 -27.99 24.91 -12.67
C LEU A 827 -28.05 24.21 -14.05
N ASN A 828 -28.28 22.90 -14.08
CA ASN A 828 -28.33 22.11 -15.31
C ASN A 828 -29.72 22.19 -15.98
N ASP A 829 -29.92 23.22 -16.81
CA ASP A 829 -31.17 23.46 -17.54
C ASP A 829 -31.59 22.32 -18.48
N ASP A 830 -30.65 21.60 -19.09
CA ASP A 830 -30.97 20.46 -19.96
C ASP A 830 -31.56 19.27 -19.17
N PHE A 831 -31.16 19.10 -17.90
CA PHE A 831 -31.65 18.05 -17.01
C PHE A 831 -32.85 18.47 -16.16
N SER A 832 -33.10 19.77 -16.04
CA SER A 832 -34.36 20.30 -15.49
C SER A 832 -35.59 19.83 -16.30
N LYS A 833 -35.40 19.44 -17.57
CA LYS A 833 -36.44 18.81 -18.40
C LYS A 833 -36.70 17.33 -18.06
N GLU A 834 -35.73 16.64 -17.45
CA GLU A 834 -35.82 15.22 -17.07
C GLU A 834 -36.05 14.98 -15.56
N ASN A 835 -36.07 16.05 -14.74
CA ASN A 835 -36.34 15.97 -13.29
C ASN A 835 -35.35 15.10 -12.50
N ILE A 836 -34.06 15.09 -12.88
CA ILE A 836 -33.04 14.35 -12.11
C ILE A 836 -32.84 15.02 -10.73
N PRO A 837 -33.12 14.32 -9.62
CA PRO A 837 -33.02 14.92 -8.30
C PRO A 837 -31.56 15.11 -7.87
N PRO A 838 -31.28 16.06 -6.96
CA PRO A 838 -29.98 16.15 -6.31
C PRO A 838 -29.72 14.85 -5.52
N ARG A 839 -28.50 14.33 -5.60
CA ARG A 839 -28.12 13.18 -4.78
C ARG A 839 -28.24 13.52 -3.30
N LEU A 840 -28.99 12.69 -2.57
CA LEU A 840 -29.11 12.74 -1.12
C LEU A 840 -28.30 11.59 -0.53
N PHE A 841 -27.48 11.89 0.48
CA PHE A 841 -26.79 10.84 1.24
C PHE A 841 -27.78 10.19 2.21
N GLY A 842 -27.68 8.87 2.40
CA GLY A 842 -28.47 8.16 3.40
C GLY A 842 -28.19 8.65 4.82
N GLU A 843 -29.09 8.37 5.78
CA GLU A 843 -28.91 8.75 7.20
C GLU A 843 -27.57 8.26 7.77
N ASN A 844 -27.15 7.06 7.36
CA ASN A 844 -25.86 6.46 7.70
C ASN A 844 -24.84 6.51 6.54
N GLY A 845 -25.10 7.24 5.45
CA GLY A 845 -24.28 7.25 4.23
C GLY A 845 -22.87 7.85 4.38
N ILE A 846 -22.54 8.41 5.56
CA ILE A 846 -21.24 9.06 5.84
C ILE A 846 -20.42 8.15 6.76
N GLY A 847 -19.34 7.57 6.21
CA GLY A 847 -18.42 6.69 6.91
C GLY A 847 -17.07 7.34 7.25
N GLU A 848 -16.37 6.76 8.22
CA GLU A 848 -15.01 7.15 8.59
C GLU A 848 -14.17 5.90 8.90
N LEU A 849 -13.00 5.79 8.30
CA LEU A 849 -12.02 4.76 8.65
C LEU A 849 -11.01 5.34 9.65
N SER A 850 -11.01 4.82 10.87
CA SER A 850 -10.06 5.18 11.94
C SER A 850 -9.38 3.95 12.54
N SER A 851 -8.13 4.11 12.95
CA SER A 851 -7.35 3.04 13.61
C SER A 851 -7.62 2.91 15.11
N ASP A 852 -8.34 3.86 15.69
CA ASP A 852 -8.40 4.03 17.15
C ASP A 852 -9.38 3.05 17.82
N VAL A 853 -10.36 2.52 17.07
CA VAL A 853 -11.31 1.51 17.54
C VAL A 853 -11.40 0.38 16.51
N GLN A 854 -10.86 -0.79 16.83
CA GLN A 854 -10.84 -1.94 15.90
C GLN A 854 -12.25 -2.39 15.48
N HIS A 855 -13.23 -2.28 16.38
CA HIS A 855 -14.61 -2.66 16.12
C HIS A 855 -15.27 -1.77 15.04
N GLU A 856 -15.16 -0.44 15.18
CA GLU A 856 -15.73 0.53 14.22
C GLU A 856 -15.15 0.36 12.82
N LEU A 857 -13.86 0.00 12.72
CA LEU A 857 -13.22 -0.23 11.44
C LEU A 857 -13.73 -1.48 10.74
N PHE A 858 -14.02 -2.56 11.47
CA PHE A 858 -14.59 -3.78 10.91
C PHE A 858 -16.03 -3.57 10.43
N GLU A 859 -16.85 -2.88 11.22
CA GLU A 859 -18.23 -2.51 10.87
C GLU A 859 -18.24 -1.63 9.61
N THR A 860 -17.42 -0.57 9.58
CA THR A 860 -17.30 0.30 8.42
C THR A 860 -16.83 -0.45 7.17
N ARG A 861 -15.87 -1.38 7.32
CA ARG A 861 -15.41 -2.24 6.22
C ARG A 861 -16.57 -3.06 5.64
N LYS A 862 -17.37 -3.74 6.48
CA LYS A 862 -18.53 -4.52 6.03
C LYS A 862 -19.54 -3.64 5.28
N ARG A 863 -19.83 -2.46 5.81
CA ARG A 863 -20.76 -1.51 5.19
C ARG A 863 -20.24 -0.97 3.85
N LEU A 864 -18.93 -0.90 3.67
CA LEU A 864 -18.34 -0.57 2.37
C LEU A 864 -18.47 -1.70 1.34
N GLU A 865 -18.82 -2.93 1.73
CA GLU A 865 -19.12 -4.02 0.77
C GLU A 865 -20.55 -3.95 0.22
N LEU A 866 -21.45 -3.19 0.87
CA LEU A 866 -22.85 -3.01 0.45
C LEU A 866 -22.96 -2.19 -0.84
N MET A 867 -23.82 -2.65 -1.75
CA MET A 867 -24.09 -2.03 -3.05
C MET A 867 -25.07 -0.84 -2.95
N LYS A 868 -25.08 0.03 -3.97
CA LYS A 868 -26.04 1.12 -4.17
C LYS A 868 -27.47 0.61 -4.02
N GLY A 869 -28.22 1.22 -3.11
CA GLY A 869 -29.63 0.93 -2.84
C GLY A 869 -29.88 -0.13 -1.75
N GLN A 870 -28.83 -0.70 -1.14
CA GLN A 870 -28.98 -1.45 0.10
C GLN A 870 -29.02 -0.49 1.29
N ASP A 871 -29.77 -0.84 2.33
CA ASP A 871 -29.81 -0.09 3.58
C ASP A 871 -28.40 -0.01 4.19
N ASP A 872 -28.04 1.12 4.80
CA ASP A 872 -26.71 1.42 5.38
C ASP A 872 -25.49 1.48 4.44
N ALA A 873 -25.71 1.39 3.12
CA ALA A 873 -24.65 1.59 2.14
C ALA A 873 -24.00 2.98 2.29
N ILE A 874 -22.66 3.01 2.20
CA ILE A 874 -21.89 4.24 2.41
C ILE A 874 -21.78 5.02 1.09
N ASP A 875 -22.27 6.26 1.08
CA ASP A 875 -22.14 7.20 -0.02
C ASP A 875 -20.75 7.85 -0.07
N ILE A 876 -20.21 8.21 1.09
CA ILE A 876 -18.94 8.93 1.23
C ILE A 876 -18.17 8.39 2.43
N VAL A 877 -16.88 8.09 2.24
CA VAL A 877 -16.01 7.61 3.31
C VAL A 877 -14.74 8.43 3.37
N SER A 878 -14.43 8.95 4.57
CA SER A 878 -13.20 9.67 4.83
C SER A 878 -12.13 8.75 5.40
N VAL A 879 -10.94 8.76 4.81
CA VAL A 879 -9.86 7.81 5.12
C VAL A 879 -8.50 8.52 5.26
N THR A 880 -7.56 7.85 5.92
CA THR A 880 -6.13 8.24 6.00
C THR A 880 -5.27 7.08 5.47
N ASN A 881 -3.98 7.05 5.79
CA ASN A 881 -3.07 5.93 5.50
C ASN A 881 -3.59 4.56 5.96
N ILE A 882 -4.58 4.48 6.85
CA ILE A 882 -5.23 3.21 7.21
C ILE A 882 -5.84 2.46 6.01
N ILE A 883 -6.22 3.13 4.92
CA ILE A 883 -6.71 2.42 3.73
C ILE A 883 -5.62 1.57 3.05
N GLN A 884 -4.34 1.87 3.32
CA GLN A 884 -3.20 1.14 2.76
C GLN A 884 -3.07 -0.27 3.34
N VAL A 885 -3.57 -0.50 4.55
CA VAL A 885 -3.45 -1.80 5.22
C VAL A 885 -4.59 -2.74 4.89
N GLY A 886 -4.35 -3.61 3.91
CA GLY A 886 -5.11 -4.87 3.75
C GLY A 886 -6.60 -4.77 3.43
N ILE A 887 -7.23 -3.59 3.53
CA ILE A 887 -8.64 -3.40 3.17
C ILE A 887 -8.75 -3.62 1.65
N ASP A 888 -9.43 -4.69 1.28
CA ASP A 888 -9.67 -5.09 -0.10
C ASP A 888 -11.18 -5.13 -0.33
N ILE A 889 -11.72 -4.04 -0.87
CA ILE A 889 -13.14 -3.91 -1.21
C ILE A 889 -13.21 -3.79 -2.74
N PRO A 890 -13.52 -4.88 -3.46
CA PRO A 890 -13.39 -4.93 -4.92
C PRO A 890 -14.24 -3.89 -5.67
N ARG A 891 -15.38 -3.48 -5.10
CA ARG A 891 -16.33 -2.60 -5.80
C ARG A 891 -15.84 -1.16 -5.93
N LEU A 892 -15.02 -0.64 -5.03
CA LEU A 892 -14.67 0.78 -5.00
C LEU A 892 -13.92 1.22 -6.27
N ALA A 893 -14.44 2.20 -6.99
CA ALA A 893 -13.88 2.71 -8.25
C ALA A 893 -13.53 4.20 -8.23
N LEU A 894 -14.01 4.95 -7.23
CA LEU A 894 -13.90 6.42 -7.20
C LEU A 894 -13.18 6.92 -5.93
N MET A 895 -12.11 7.70 -6.13
CA MET A 895 -11.35 8.31 -5.03
C MET A 895 -11.02 9.77 -5.30
N GLN A 896 -11.15 10.60 -4.28
CA GLN A 896 -10.57 11.92 -4.19
C GLN A 896 -9.36 11.90 -3.24
N VAL A 897 -8.22 12.41 -3.68
CA VAL A 897 -7.01 12.55 -2.84
C VAL A 897 -6.83 14.02 -2.49
N THR A 898 -6.69 14.34 -1.20
CA THR A 898 -6.54 15.74 -0.74
C THR A 898 -5.08 16.10 -0.51
N GLY A 899 -4.54 16.89 -1.44
CA GLY A 899 -3.11 17.20 -1.55
C GLY A 899 -2.26 15.99 -1.92
N GLN A 900 -1.02 16.23 -2.33
CA GLN A 900 -0.09 15.14 -2.61
C GLN A 900 0.30 14.47 -1.27
N PRO A 901 0.19 13.13 -1.13
CA PRO A 901 0.73 12.42 0.03
C PRO A 901 2.21 12.69 0.27
N LYS A 902 2.69 12.43 1.50
CA LYS A 902 4.06 12.82 1.87
C LYS A 902 5.12 12.04 1.09
N THR A 903 4.79 10.80 0.72
CA THR A 903 5.65 9.94 -0.08
C THR A 903 4.91 9.39 -1.29
N THR A 904 5.65 9.09 -2.34
CA THR A 904 5.11 8.45 -3.55
C THR A 904 4.61 7.04 -3.25
N SER A 905 5.28 6.30 -2.36
CA SER A 905 4.84 4.98 -1.91
C SER A 905 3.43 5.03 -1.28
N GLU A 906 3.21 6.00 -0.39
CA GLU A 906 1.92 6.23 0.26
C GLU A 906 0.82 6.54 -0.77
N PHE A 907 1.13 7.36 -1.77
CA PHE A 907 0.23 7.70 -2.87
C PHE A 907 -0.16 6.48 -3.72
N ILE A 908 0.82 5.66 -4.13
CA ILE A 908 0.55 4.44 -4.91
C ILE A 908 -0.31 3.47 -4.10
N GLN A 909 0.04 3.23 -2.84
CA GLN A 909 -0.65 2.27 -1.98
C GLN A 909 -2.09 2.70 -1.69
N ALA A 910 -2.31 3.97 -1.35
CA ALA A 910 -3.66 4.49 -1.08
C ALA A 910 -4.54 4.41 -2.33
N THR A 911 -4.01 4.87 -3.47
CA THR A 911 -4.78 4.91 -4.73
C THR A 911 -4.93 3.55 -5.41
N SER A 912 -4.18 2.51 -4.98
CA SER A 912 -4.35 1.11 -5.44
C SER A 912 -5.53 0.39 -4.81
N ARG A 913 -6.25 1.07 -3.91
CA ARG A 913 -7.43 0.53 -3.20
C ARG A 913 -8.73 0.80 -3.95
N VAL A 914 -8.69 1.56 -5.03
CA VAL A 914 -9.83 1.75 -5.96
C VAL A 914 -9.47 1.26 -7.36
N GLY A 915 -10.49 0.83 -8.10
CA GLY A 915 -10.34 0.33 -9.47
C GLY A 915 -9.83 -1.11 -9.53
N ARG A 916 -10.41 -2.00 -8.72
CA ARG A 916 -10.07 -3.44 -8.68
C ARG A 916 -11.09 -4.26 -9.46
N GLY A 917 -10.67 -5.45 -9.91
CA GLY A 917 -11.55 -6.39 -10.59
C GLY A 917 -12.10 -5.83 -11.91
N LYS A 918 -13.43 -5.81 -12.07
CA LYS A 918 -14.10 -5.29 -13.28
C LYS A 918 -14.23 -3.76 -13.29
N ASN A 919 -14.02 -3.11 -12.15
CA ASN A 919 -14.28 -1.68 -11.98
C ASN A 919 -13.04 -0.87 -12.36
N LYS A 920 -13.22 0.09 -13.27
CA LYS A 920 -12.13 0.94 -13.76
C LYS A 920 -11.92 2.09 -12.76
N GLY A 921 -10.73 2.23 -12.20
CA GLY A 921 -10.48 3.27 -11.19
C GLY A 921 -10.44 4.69 -11.78
N LEU A 922 -11.03 5.65 -11.06
CA LEU A 922 -10.89 7.09 -11.26
C LEU A 922 -10.41 7.75 -9.96
N VAL A 923 -9.24 8.38 -10.03
CA VAL A 923 -8.60 9.07 -8.90
C VAL A 923 -8.46 10.56 -9.23
N VAL A 924 -9.14 11.42 -8.48
CA VAL A 924 -9.05 12.88 -8.63
C VAL A 924 -8.18 13.44 -7.51
N VAL A 925 -7.01 13.97 -7.86
CA VAL A 925 -6.07 14.57 -6.91
C VAL A 925 -6.31 16.07 -6.84
N ASN A 926 -6.74 16.54 -5.67
CA ASN A 926 -6.93 17.94 -5.36
C ASN A 926 -5.62 18.55 -4.85
N TYR A 927 -4.87 19.21 -5.72
CA TYR A 927 -3.60 19.88 -5.40
C TYR A 927 -3.83 21.28 -4.83
N LEU A 928 -3.09 21.62 -3.78
CA LEU A 928 -3.16 22.93 -3.15
C LEU A 928 -2.19 23.91 -3.82
N ALA A 929 -2.71 24.95 -4.46
CA ALA A 929 -1.89 25.96 -5.16
C ALA A 929 -0.89 26.67 -4.24
N THR A 930 -1.22 26.83 -2.95
CA THR A 930 -0.34 27.45 -1.94
C THR A 930 0.74 26.52 -1.42
N ASN A 931 0.66 25.20 -1.70
CA ASN A 931 1.66 24.23 -1.28
C ASN A 931 2.67 23.98 -2.43
N PRO A 932 3.96 24.36 -2.27
CA PRO A 932 4.95 24.20 -3.33
C PRO A 932 5.14 22.75 -3.79
N ARG A 933 4.97 21.77 -2.90
CA ARG A 933 5.08 20.34 -3.25
C ARG A 933 3.95 19.94 -4.19
N ASP A 934 2.71 20.24 -3.80
CA ASP A 934 1.52 19.90 -4.58
C ASP A 934 1.61 20.53 -5.97
N ARG A 935 2.00 21.81 -6.03
CA ARG A 935 2.22 22.51 -7.29
C ARG A 935 3.26 21.83 -8.18
N SER A 936 4.42 21.44 -7.62
CA SER A 936 5.46 20.75 -8.39
C SER A 936 4.97 19.42 -8.97
N HIS A 937 4.15 18.66 -8.24
CA HIS A 937 3.57 17.42 -8.76
C HIS A 937 2.49 17.69 -9.83
N TYR A 938 1.69 18.74 -9.64
CA TYR A 938 0.68 19.16 -10.62
C TYR A 938 1.30 19.66 -11.93
N GLU A 939 2.33 20.51 -11.87
CA GLU A 939 3.03 21.05 -13.04
C GLU A 939 3.75 19.98 -13.89
N GLN A 940 4.08 18.85 -13.27
CA GLN A 940 4.73 17.69 -13.89
C GLN A 940 3.82 16.45 -13.93
N PHE A 941 2.51 16.64 -13.78
CA PHE A 941 1.55 15.56 -13.50
C PHE A 941 1.69 14.37 -14.44
N LYS A 942 1.69 14.62 -15.74
CA LYS A 942 1.78 13.57 -16.76
C LYS A 942 3.05 12.73 -16.63
N GLY A 943 4.20 13.39 -16.46
CA GLY A 943 5.49 12.73 -16.26
C GLY A 943 5.59 11.98 -14.93
N TYR A 944 5.03 12.55 -13.87
CA TYR A 944 4.99 11.95 -12.54
C TYR A 944 4.12 10.68 -12.51
N ILE A 945 2.89 10.72 -13.02
CA ILE A 945 1.97 9.58 -12.99
C ILE A 945 2.43 8.44 -13.92
N SER A 946 2.85 8.75 -15.15
CA SER A 946 3.33 7.74 -16.12
C SER A 946 4.53 6.94 -15.61
N SER A 947 5.37 7.55 -14.77
CA SER A 947 6.55 6.92 -14.18
C SER A 947 6.52 6.88 -12.65
N VAL A 948 5.34 6.80 -12.04
CA VAL A 948 5.15 6.96 -10.59
C VAL A 948 6.06 6.06 -9.73
N ASN A 949 6.28 4.80 -10.15
CA ASN A 949 7.13 3.86 -9.44
C ASN A 949 8.62 4.28 -9.39
N ARG A 950 9.07 5.13 -10.32
CA ARG A 950 10.44 5.70 -10.33
C ARG A 950 10.66 6.67 -9.17
N PHE A 951 9.60 7.35 -8.72
CA PHE A 951 9.65 8.36 -7.68
C PHE A 951 9.49 7.79 -6.26
N VAL A 952 9.31 6.47 -6.14
CA VAL A 952 9.32 5.77 -4.85
C VAL A 952 10.63 6.06 -4.13
N GLU A 953 10.52 6.56 -2.91
CA GLU A 953 11.64 6.93 -2.06
C GLU A 953 12.31 5.68 -1.47
N PRO A 954 13.64 5.66 -1.33
CA PRO A 954 14.32 4.56 -0.65
C PRO A 954 13.90 4.49 0.81
N THR A 955 13.70 3.26 1.30
CA THR A 955 13.34 3.04 2.69
C THR A 955 14.54 3.24 3.61
N SER A 956 14.39 4.01 4.68
CA SER A 956 15.47 4.25 5.65
C SER A 956 15.25 3.50 6.96
N VAL A 957 16.31 2.87 7.47
CA VAL A 957 16.39 2.15 8.75
C VAL A 957 17.77 2.46 9.33
N THR A 958 17.89 2.86 10.59
CA THR A 958 19.20 3.21 11.19
C THR A 958 19.32 2.64 12.60
N PRO A 959 19.44 1.31 12.76
CA PRO A 959 19.37 0.65 14.07
C PRO A 959 20.53 0.99 14.99
N ALA A 960 21.65 1.48 14.45
CA ALA A 960 22.83 1.87 15.21
C ALA A 960 22.84 3.35 15.63
N ALA A 961 21.81 4.14 15.30
CA ALA A 961 21.71 5.52 15.76
C ALA A 961 21.67 5.58 17.30
N GLU A 962 22.48 6.45 17.90
CA GLU A 962 22.61 6.55 19.37
C GLU A 962 21.26 6.68 20.12
N PRO A 963 20.30 7.53 19.69
CA PRO A 963 18.98 7.59 20.34
C PRO A 963 18.21 6.27 20.29
N CYS A 964 18.35 5.49 19.20
CA CYS A 964 17.76 4.17 19.09
C CYS A 964 18.43 3.18 20.03
N LEU A 965 19.76 3.11 20.02
CA LEU A 965 20.52 2.20 20.87
C LEU A 965 20.21 2.43 22.36
N ARG A 966 20.22 3.67 22.84
CA ARG A 966 19.88 3.99 24.24
C ARG A 966 18.48 3.53 24.63
N ARG A 967 17.53 3.55 23.68
CA ARG A 967 16.15 3.12 23.92
C ARG A 967 15.98 1.60 23.87
N VAL A 968 16.68 0.92 22.97
CA VAL A 968 16.42 -0.49 22.64
C VAL A 968 17.35 -1.47 23.35
N LEU A 969 18.58 -1.04 23.69
CA LEU A 969 19.58 -1.90 24.33
C LEU A 969 19.13 -2.53 25.65
N PRO A 970 18.46 -1.81 26.58
CA PRO A 970 17.93 -2.43 27.80
C PRO A 970 17.02 -3.62 27.50
N THR A 971 16.07 -3.47 26.56
CA THR A 971 15.18 -4.56 26.14
C THR A 971 15.95 -5.71 25.51
N CYS A 972 16.93 -5.41 24.64
CA CYS A 972 17.78 -6.40 24.00
C CYS A 972 18.57 -7.25 25.00
N LEU A 973 19.22 -6.60 25.97
CA LEU A 973 20.02 -7.25 27.00
C LEU A 973 19.16 -8.10 27.92
N LEU A 974 17.95 -7.65 28.27
CA LEU A 974 16.99 -8.46 29.04
C LEU A 974 16.57 -9.72 28.30
N ILE A 975 16.27 -9.62 27.00
CA ILE A 975 15.91 -10.78 26.18
C ILE A 975 17.08 -11.78 26.13
N LEU A 976 18.31 -11.29 25.91
CA LEU A 976 19.51 -12.11 25.87
C LEU A 976 19.78 -12.79 27.22
N ALA A 977 19.62 -12.09 28.34
CA ALA A 977 19.81 -12.65 29.67
C ALA A 977 18.73 -13.69 30.03
N LYS A 978 17.45 -13.39 29.78
CA LYS A 978 16.35 -14.29 30.11
C LYS A 978 16.42 -15.59 29.30
N HIS A 979 16.60 -15.48 27.98
CA HIS A 979 16.47 -16.63 27.08
C HIS A 979 17.82 -17.25 26.68
N GLY A 980 18.87 -16.44 26.54
CA GLY A 980 20.21 -16.93 26.23
C GLY A 980 20.96 -17.43 27.46
N LEU A 981 20.87 -16.73 28.59
CA LEU A 981 21.53 -17.13 29.85
C LEU A 981 20.62 -17.91 30.81
N GLY A 982 19.33 -18.05 30.50
CA GLY A 982 18.36 -18.77 31.34
C GLY A 982 17.97 -18.01 32.62
N LEU A 983 18.24 -16.70 32.70
CA LEU A 983 17.94 -15.86 33.87
C LEU A 983 16.49 -15.37 33.84
N THR A 984 15.54 -16.31 33.82
CA THR A 984 14.11 -16.00 33.55
C THR A 984 13.35 -15.42 34.73
N GLN A 985 13.73 -15.77 35.97
CA GLN A 985 13.02 -15.34 37.18
C GLN A 985 13.29 -13.86 37.49
N ASN A 986 12.30 -13.18 38.10
CA ASN A 986 12.41 -11.76 38.41
C ASN A 986 13.65 -11.40 39.25
N VAL A 987 14.00 -12.25 40.22
CA VAL A 987 15.16 -12.10 41.13
C VAL A 987 16.48 -12.57 40.51
N ALA A 988 16.47 -13.08 39.27
CA ALA A 988 17.68 -13.54 38.60
C ALA A 988 18.52 -12.37 38.04
N ALA A 989 18.02 -11.14 38.08
CA ALA A 989 18.75 -9.96 37.62
C ALA A 989 20.08 -9.74 38.38
N ASP A 990 20.13 -10.13 39.67
CA ASP A 990 21.37 -10.13 40.48
C ASP A 990 22.42 -11.15 40.01
N ARG A 991 22.02 -12.18 39.26
CA ARG A 991 22.90 -13.28 38.85
C ARG A 991 23.56 -13.04 37.49
N PHE A 992 23.39 -11.85 36.92
CA PHE A 992 24.04 -11.50 35.67
C PHE A 992 25.55 -11.39 35.87
N ASP A 993 26.30 -12.14 35.07
CA ASP A 993 27.77 -12.18 35.08
C ASP A 993 28.28 -12.14 33.63
N ALA A 994 28.76 -10.98 33.20
CA ALA A 994 29.27 -10.79 31.85
C ALA A 994 30.63 -11.48 31.65
N SER A 995 31.31 -11.87 32.74
CA SER A 995 32.57 -12.59 32.69
C SER A 995 32.40 -14.09 32.36
N SER A 996 31.17 -14.62 32.51
CA SER A 996 30.85 -16.01 32.19
C SER A 996 31.09 -16.34 30.71
N ASN A 997 31.54 -17.56 30.41
CA ASN A 997 31.86 -17.96 29.03
C ASN A 997 30.66 -17.83 28.09
N LYS A 998 29.45 -18.20 28.55
CA LYS A 998 28.24 -18.08 27.73
C LYS A 998 27.87 -16.62 27.47
N ALA A 999 27.92 -15.75 28.48
CA ALA A 999 27.65 -14.32 28.30
C ALA A 999 28.64 -13.67 27.33
N LYS A 1000 29.95 -13.96 27.46
CA LYS A 1000 30.97 -13.45 26.53
C LYS A 1000 30.68 -13.80 25.08
N VAL A 1001 30.29 -15.05 24.81
CA VAL A 1001 29.95 -15.51 23.46
C VAL A 1001 28.72 -14.77 22.94
N LEU A 1002 27.64 -14.74 23.71
CA LEU A 1002 26.38 -14.11 23.30
C LEU A 1002 26.51 -12.60 23.08
N ILE A 1003 27.18 -11.89 23.99
CA ILE A 1003 27.42 -10.45 23.89
C ILE A 1003 28.29 -10.14 22.66
N LYS A 1004 29.33 -10.96 22.41
CA LYS A 1004 30.17 -10.79 21.22
C LYS A 1004 29.36 -10.98 19.94
N LEU A 1005 28.57 -12.05 19.85
CA LEU A 1005 27.71 -12.29 18.69
C LEU A 1005 26.72 -11.14 18.45
N PHE A 1006 26.15 -10.59 19.52
CA PHE A 1006 25.24 -9.45 19.45
C PHE A 1006 25.94 -8.17 18.94
N LYS A 1007 27.13 -7.86 19.45
CA LYS A 1007 27.95 -6.74 18.95
C LYS A 1007 28.30 -6.94 17.48
N ASP A 1008 28.82 -8.11 17.11
CA ASP A 1008 29.25 -8.42 15.76
C ASP A 1008 28.07 -8.27 14.77
N ARG A 1009 26.89 -8.78 15.12
CA ARG A 1009 25.64 -8.63 14.34
C ARG A 1009 25.33 -7.15 14.11
N MET A 1010 25.25 -6.35 15.19
CA MET A 1010 24.92 -4.93 15.10
C MET A 1010 25.95 -4.15 14.27
N ILE A 1011 27.24 -4.43 14.44
CA ILE A 1011 28.34 -3.82 13.69
C ILE A 1011 28.28 -4.20 12.21
N ASN A 1012 27.96 -5.44 11.88
CA ASN A 1012 27.87 -5.88 10.49
C ASN A 1012 26.69 -5.24 9.75
N ALA A 1013 25.58 -5.00 10.45
CA ALA A 1013 24.42 -4.28 9.93
C ALA A 1013 24.68 -2.77 9.70
N ASP A 1014 25.56 -2.16 10.51
CA ASP A 1014 26.04 -0.79 10.28
C ASP A 1014 27.51 -0.62 10.72
N ARG A 1015 28.42 -0.84 9.77
CA ARG A 1015 29.87 -0.82 10.03
C ARG A 1015 30.38 0.56 10.42
N THR A 1016 29.65 1.62 10.06
CA THR A 1016 30.07 3.00 10.31
C THR A 1016 29.95 3.37 11.79
N GLU A 1017 29.03 2.73 12.51
CA GLU A 1017 28.72 3.01 13.92
C GLU A 1017 29.43 2.07 14.91
N LYS A 1018 30.45 1.32 14.47
CA LYS A 1018 31.14 0.31 15.29
C LYS A 1018 31.51 0.81 16.70
N ALA A 1019 32.22 1.94 16.77
CA ALA A 1019 32.72 2.48 18.04
C ALA A 1019 31.57 2.89 18.98
N ASN A 1020 30.47 3.39 18.42
CA ASN A 1020 29.29 3.79 19.18
C ASN A 1020 28.53 2.57 19.73
N ILE A 1021 28.33 1.54 18.90
CA ILE A 1021 27.71 0.27 19.28
C ILE A 1021 28.50 -0.39 20.43
N GLU A 1022 29.82 -0.55 20.28
CA GLU A 1022 30.68 -1.16 21.30
C GLU A 1022 30.58 -0.37 22.62
N LYS A 1023 30.78 0.96 22.55
CA LYS A 1023 30.75 1.84 23.72
C LYS A 1023 29.42 1.76 24.49
N LEU A 1024 28.28 1.84 23.80
CA LEU A 1024 26.98 1.84 24.46
C LEU A 1024 26.64 0.48 25.04
N ILE A 1025 26.87 -0.61 24.31
CA ILE A 1025 26.64 -1.97 24.82
C ILE A 1025 27.49 -2.24 26.06
N ASP A 1026 28.78 -1.88 26.03
CA ASP A 1026 29.68 -2.05 27.17
C ASP A 1026 29.24 -1.20 28.37
N SER A 1027 28.80 0.05 28.14
CA SER A 1027 28.28 0.90 29.21
C SER A 1027 27.09 0.27 29.92
N TYR A 1028 26.11 -0.28 29.19
CA TYR A 1028 24.94 -0.93 29.81
C TYR A 1028 25.31 -2.23 30.54
N ILE A 1029 26.27 -2.99 30.03
CA ILE A 1029 26.78 -4.20 30.70
C ILE A 1029 27.49 -3.83 32.01
N ASP A 1030 28.41 -2.87 31.98
CA ASP A 1030 29.13 -2.38 33.15
C ASP A 1030 28.17 -1.84 34.22
N ASP A 1031 27.12 -1.12 33.79
CA ASP A 1031 26.11 -0.59 34.69
C ASP A 1031 25.27 -1.71 35.32
N TRP A 1032 24.91 -2.75 34.57
CA TRP A 1032 24.24 -3.93 35.13
C TRP A 1032 25.15 -4.64 36.16
N GLU A 1033 26.41 -4.91 35.82
CA GLU A 1033 27.34 -5.58 36.75
C GLU A 1033 27.55 -4.79 38.04
N LYS A 1034 27.63 -3.46 37.99
CA LYS A 1034 27.69 -2.61 39.18
C LYS A 1034 26.43 -2.74 40.05
N LEU A 1035 25.26 -2.81 39.42
CA LEU A 1035 23.98 -2.94 40.13
C LEU A 1035 23.82 -4.33 40.76
N SER A 1036 24.19 -5.39 40.05
CA SER A 1036 24.16 -6.77 40.54
C SER A 1036 25.13 -7.01 41.69
N ASN A 1037 26.25 -6.27 41.75
CA ASN A 1037 27.21 -6.31 42.87
C ASN A 1037 26.87 -5.32 44.01
N GLY A 1038 25.71 -4.65 43.96
CA GLY A 1038 25.29 -3.67 44.94
C GLY A 1038 24.82 -4.27 46.28
N ASN A 1039 24.53 -3.40 47.25
CA ASN A 1039 24.06 -3.80 48.58
C ASN A 1039 22.56 -4.18 48.65
N LYS A 1040 21.80 -4.01 47.56
CA LYS A 1040 20.36 -4.29 47.47
C LYS A 1040 20.13 -5.42 46.48
N VAL A 1041 19.07 -6.19 46.70
CA VAL A 1041 18.64 -7.27 45.77
C VAL A 1041 18.07 -6.63 44.50
N LEU A 1042 18.70 -6.86 43.35
CA LEU A 1042 18.26 -6.42 42.03
C LEU A 1042 17.20 -7.36 41.48
N THR A 1043 16.06 -6.79 41.10
CA THR A 1043 15.00 -7.51 40.38
C THR A 1043 14.78 -6.89 39.01
N TYR A 1044 14.30 -7.65 38.02
CA TYR A 1044 13.96 -7.06 36.71
C TYR A 1044 12.89 -5.98 36.85
N HIS A 1045 11.78 -6.30 37.53
CA HIS A 1045 10.67 -5.37 37.80
C HIS A 1045 10.27 -5.41 39.28
N ALA A 1046 9.66 -4.33 39.77
CA ALA A 1046 9.08 -4.30 41.11
C ALA A 1046 7.70 -5.00 41.12
N LYS A 1047 7.53 -6.10 41.86
CA LYS A 1047 6.20 -6.67 42.14
C LYS A 1047 5.66 -6.02 43.41
N HIS A 1048 4.60 -5.23 43.30
CA HIS A 1048 3.86 -4.61 44.43
C HIS A 1048 4.65 -3.58 45.27
N GLY A 1049 5.33 -2.65 44.59
CA GLY A 1049 6.12 -1.60 45.24
C GLY A 1049 7.48 -2.11 45.72
N LEU A 1050 8.52 -1.28 45.59
CA LEU A 1050 9.87 -1.63 46.01
C LEU A 1050 9.94 -1.76 47.53
N GLN A 1051 10.34 -2.94 48.03
CA GLN A 1051 10.78 -3.05 49.42
C GLN A 1051 12.06 -2.24 49.61
N SER A 1052 12.31 -1.72 50.82
CA SER A 1052 13.46 -0.85 51.11
C SER A 1052 14.82 -1.47 50.72
N ASN A 1053 14.91 -2.81 50.73
CA ASN A 1053 16.10 -3.60 50.40
C ASN A 1053 16.15 -4.12 48.93
N GLN A 1054 15.25 -3.68 48.07
CA GLN A 1054 15.21 -4.06 46.66
C GLN A 1054 15.49 -2.86 45.75
N LYS A 1055 16.03 -3.14 44.56
CA LYS A 1055 16.16 -2.17 43.46
C LYS A 1055 15.63 -2.82 42.18
N ALA A 1056 14.84 -2.09 41.39
CA ALA A 1056 14.37 -2.56 40.10
C ALA A 1056 15.34 -2.12 39.00
N LEU A 1057 15.75 -3.07 38.15
CA LEU A 1057 16.58 -2.78 36.98
C LEU A 1057 15.78 -2.04 35.91
N THR A 1058 14.53 -2.47 35.69
CA THR A 1058 13.72 -1.98 34.56
C THR A 1058 12.29 -1.59 34.93
N ARG A 1059 11.76 -0.60 34.22
CA ARG A 1059 10.35 -0.21 34.18
C ARG A 1059 9.85 -0.13 32.75
N ASP A 1060 8.53 -0.11 32.58
CA ASP A 1060 7.92 0.04 31.26
C ASP A 1060 8.17 1.46 30.73
N PHE A 1061 8.38 1.58 29.42
CA PHE A 1061 8.54 2.87 28.75
C PHE A 1061 7.33 3.78 29.00
N GLY A 1062 7.58 5.00 29.50
CA GLY A 1062 6.54 5.98 29.86
C GLY A 1062 5.93 5.80 31.25
N ASP A 1063 6.36 4.81 32.05
CA ASP A 1063 5.89 4.64 33.43
C ASP A 1063 6.66 5.55 34.41
N GLU A 1064 6.17 6.76 34.64
CA GLU A 1064 6.77 7.71 35.60
C GLU A 1064 6.52 7.35 37.07
N LYS A 1065 5.66 6.36 37.37
CA LYS A 1065 5.23 6.06 38.74
C LYS A 1065 6.19 5.13 39.48
N ASN A 1066 6.96 4.33 38.75
CA ASN A 1066 7.88 3.36 39.32
C ASN A 1066 9.34 3.82 39.12
N GLU A 1067 10.14 3.82 40.17
CA GLU A 1067 11.58 4.06 40.06
C GLU A 1067 12.31 2.80 39.54
N ALA A 1068 13.09 2.96 38.47
CA ALA A 1068 13.98 1.93 37.95
C ALA A 1068 15.16 2.58 37.21
N GLU A 1069 16.23 1.81 36.98
CA GLU A 1069 17.41 2.33 36.27
C GLU A 1069 17.13 2.52 34.77
N TRP A 1070 16.50 1.53 34.13
CA TRP A 1070 16.27 1.51 32.69
C TRP A 1070 14.79 1.47 32.32
N GLU A 1071 14.46 2.02 31.16
CA GLU A 1071 13.16 1.82 30.52
C GLU A 1071 13.26 0.68 29.49
N ILE A 1072 12.24 -0.16 29.43
CA ILE A 1072 12.13 -1.20 28.40
C ILE A 1072 10.84 -1.05 27.58
N LEU A 1073 10.93 -1.45 26.33
CA LEU A 1073 9.81 -1.36 25.39
C LEU A 1073 8.77 -2.44 25.69
N THR A 1074 7.50 -2.05 25.68
CA THR A 1074 6.33 -2.96 25.67
C THR A 1074 5.75 -3.14 24.25
N SER A 1075 6.17 -2.28 23.32
CA SER A 1075 5.75 -2.20 21.92
C SER A 1075 6.88 -1.60 21.08
N MET A 1076 6.96 -1.99 19.81
CA MET A 1076 7.99 -1.52 18.87
C MET A 1076 7.69 -0.11 18.35
N ARG A 1077 6.47 0.37 18.60
CA ARG A 1077 5.95 1.68 18.15
C ARG A 1077 6.13 2.79 19.18
N HIS A 1078 6.61 2.50 20.38
CA HIS A 1078 6.89 3.52 21.41
C HIS A 1078 8.18 4.29 21.08
N VAL A 1079 8.17 5.02 19.97
CA VAL A 1079 9.34 5.74 19.44
C VAL A 1079 9.22 7.25 19.61
N ASP A 1080 8.01 7.82 19.68
CA ASP A 1080 7.78 9.25 19.87
C ASP A 1080 6.67 9.51 20.91
N THR A 1081 6.99 10.29 21.94
CA THR A 1081 5.99 11.01 22.75
C THR A 1081 5.74 12.37 22.10
N GLU A 1082 4.48 12.81 22.00
CA GLU A 1082 4.18 14.18 21.61
C GLU A 1082 4.82 15.14 22.62
N VAL A 1083 5.87 15.85 22.22
CA VAL A 1083 6.49 16.89 23.04
C VAL A 1083 5.72 18.17 22.78
N GLY A 1084 5.03 18.68 23.81
CA GLY A 1084 4.45 20.01 23.77
C GLY A 1084 5.56 21.06 23.66
N ILE A 1085 5.80 21.57 22.45
CA ILE A 1085 6.70 22.70 22.26
C ILE A 1085 5.96 23.95 22.75
N LYS A 1086 6.35 24.45 23.91
CA LYS A 1086 5.97 25.79 24.35
C LYS A 1086 6.83 26.78 23.56
N ILE A 1087 6.24 27.41 22.55
CA ILE A 1087 6.83 28.57 21.90
C ILE A 1087 6.48 29.74 22.82
N GLU A 1088 7.45 30.19 23.63
CA GLU A 1088 7.33 31.43 24.41
C GLU A 1088 7.53 32.67 23.53
#